data_AF-A0A1P8MUE1-F1
#
_entry.id   AF-A0A1P8MUE1-F1
#
_cell.length_a   1.000
_cell.length_b   1.000
_cell.length_c   1.000
_cell.angle_alpha   90.00
_cell.angle_beta   90.00
_cell.angle_gamma   90.00
#
_symmetry.space_group_name_H-M   'P 1'
#
loop_
_entity.id
_entity.type
_entity.pdbx_description
1 polymer ?
#
loop_
_entity_poly.entity_id
_entity_poly.type
_entity_poly.pdbx_seq_one_letter_code
_entity_poly.pdbx_strand_id
1 'polypeptide(L)'
;MHIHLHIGLEQVGADRLQNVLAAKRDQLIDKGVLYSRALGNKNHTRLYMAVTEAAHIDPLRYNRGYITADKQKVLHDAVGADLAKEVAQFSPDHLILSASQLGVSLVTRSELERLKALLTPVSENIRIVAHIDEPAKLLARHYAEQIMEGRGTSLAQELALAGTGTWWADALTAAPRINPQAGVFIENQAAPCWLDYAALERHWNAVFGNGALTFRAYDAEGFAAETVTDELRAAFQIDTAIGKAAKAPVPPEPSAAWLARGRQLNDLILQVLAKEKRILPRQLWRSFIGDIRVEGDPIDPASLSAISKTFADQNKAIAKAHGLPASLFKAPRAKKAWMEADPTRGFRASQYLLGFMWRIDKATQDERKTKAADLARLNGSVPAATSASSPADGLTDTARALLPPLAVQNFRKLRTSPFAPHNRLGAVNEEELAAAFAPIEPRKLPKGSTGNVIVGCMKNEAPYIVEWVAYHRAIGVDNFLIYTNGCEDGTTEILDRLQDMGIVQHRSNEDWKGNSPQQHALNQSLKEPVIKNADWIIHIDVDEFMNVRTGNGTLQDLFAAVPDATNIAMTWRLFGHNDVIRLSDDFVIDQFDRCAPKYCPKPHTVWGFKTMFKNIGAYEKISCHRPNKLKPGKKSAVRWVNGSGKDMTKEAAENGWRSSKKSIGYDLLQLNHYALRSAESFLIKRQRGRALHVDRSIGINYWIRMDWSDFRDITIKRNLPRLRAEYDTLMADATLGNWHEKGLAWHRAKAKELHANPEFQDLFDQALKVKLTETERVAYALALDMES
;
A
#
# COMPACT_ATOMS: atom_id res chain seq x y z
N MET A 1 -5.51 26.58 18.98
CA MET A 1 -5.92 25.32 18.32
C MET A 1 -6.67 24.41 19.29
N HIS A 2 -7.80 23.84 18.88
CA HIS A 2 -8.53 22.79 19.58
C HIS A 2 -8.13 21.40 19.07
N ILE A 3 -7.91 20.44 19.96
CA ILE A 3 -7.77 19.02 19.60
C ILE A 3 -9.11 18.34 19.80
N HIS A 4 -9.64 17.74 18.75
CA HIS A 4 -10.80 16.86 18.80
C HIS A 4 -10.33 15.41 18.74
N LEU A 5 -10.34 14.74 19.89
CA LEU A 5 -9.99 13.35 20.03
C LEU A 5 -11.23 12.47 19.87
N HIS A 6 -11.42 11.91 18.69
CA HIS A 6 -12.47 10.95 18.41
C HIS A 6 -12.04 9.55 18.85
N ILE A 7 -12.59 9.12 19.99
CA ILE A 7 -12.34 7.80 20.60
C ILE A 7 -13.36 6.74 20.15
N GLY A 8 -14.24 7.12 19.21
CA GLY A 8 -15.44 6.37 18.84
C GLY A 8 -15.17 4.96 18.33
N LEU A 9 -16.15 4.08 18.53
CA LEU A 9 -15.98 2.64 18.41
C LEU A 9 -16.19 2.20 16.94
N GLU A 10 -15.52 1.13 16.50
CA GLU A 10 -15.55 0.69 15.10
C GLU A 10 -16.98 0.36 14.62
N GLN A 11 -17.82 -0.14 15.53
CA GLN A 11 -19.17 -0.61 15.28
C GLN A 11 -20.23 0.51 15.32
N VAL A 12 -19.85 1.74 15.64
CA VAL A 12 -20.72 2.93 15.68
C VAL A 12 -20.22 4.02 14.74
N GLY A 13 -19.74 3.59 13.56
CA GLY A 13 -19.49 4.47 12.43
C GLY A 13 -18.11 5.14 12.39
N ALA A 14 -17.19 4.80 13.30
CA ALA A 14 -15.86 5.39 13.29
C ALA A 14 -15.11 5.17 11.97
N ASP A 15 -15.17 3.97 11.38
CA ASP A 15 -14.56 3.70 10.07
C ASP A 15 -15.16 4.60 8.98
N ARG A 16 -16.47 4.79 8.98
CA ARG A 16 -17.15 5.68 8.03
C ARG A 16 -16.70 7.13 8.19
N LEU A 17 -16.65 7.66 9.41
CA LEU A 17 -16.19 9.03 9.67
C LEU A 17 -14.72 9.21 9.25
N GLN A 18 -13.84 8.27 9.61
CA GLN A 18 -12.42 8.28 9.24
C GLN A 18 -12.23 8.23 7.72
N ASN A 19 -13.02 7.44 7.00
CA ASN A 19 -13.01 7.38 5.54
C ASN A 19 -13.37 8.73 4.90
N VAL A 20 -14.40 9.40 5.42
CA VAL A 20 -14.85 10.70 4.89
C VAL A 20 -13.84 11.80 5.23
N LEU A 21 -13.33 11.85 6.47
CA LEU A 21 -12.27 12.78 6.89
C LEU A 21 -11.01 12.63 6.02
N ALA A 22 -10.57 11.40 5.78
CA ALA A 22 -9.40 11.12 4.95
C ALA A 22 -9.61 11.58 3.49
N ALA A 23 -10.80 11.35 2.93
CA ALA A 23 -11.14 11.77 1.56
C ALA A 23 -11.28 13.29 1.41
N LYS A 24 -11.60 14.01 2.49
CA LYS A 24 -11.78 15.47 2.50
C LYS A 24 -10.59 16.22 3.10
N ARG A 25 -9.47 15.54 3.37
CA ARG A 25 -8.34 16.10 4.11
C ARG A 25 -7.85 17.43 3.55
N ASP A 26 -7.63 17.51 2.24
CA ASP A 26 -7.08 18.73 1.63
C ASP A 26 -8.10 19.89 1.71
N GLN A 27 -9.39 19.61 1.48
CA GLN A 27 -10.47 20.57 1.69
C GLN A 27 -10.59 21.06 3.14
N LEU A 28 -10.33 20.18 4.11
CA LEU A 28 -10.37 20.51 5.54
C LEU A 28 -9.21 21.44 5.93
N ILE A 29 -8.02 21.21 5.37
CA ILE A 29 -6.83 22.04 5.63
C ILE A 29 -7.09 23.49 5.21
N ASP A 30 -7.69 23.72 4.03
CA ASP A 30 -8.08 25.05 3.55
C ASP A 30 -9.09 25.78 4.47
N LYS A 31 -9.69 25.05 5.41
CA LYS A 31 -10.69 25.53 6.37
C LYS A 31 -10.16 25.60 7.80
N GLY A 32 -8.84 25.53 7.99
CA GLY A 32 -8.20 25.53 9.31
C GLY A 32 -8.38 24.23 10.10
N VAL A 33 -8.80 23.13 9.45
CA VAL A 33 -9.03 21.84 10.09
C VAL A 33 -8.00 20.82 9.60
N LEU A 34 -7.11 20.40 10.49
CA LEU A 34 -6.13 19.37 10.21
C LEU A 34 -6.65 17.99 10.64
N TYR A 35 -6.79 17.08 9.68
CA TYR A 35 -6.91 15.65 9.95
C TYR A 35 -5.56 14.97 9.68
N SER A 36 -4.83 14.67 10.76
CA SER A 36 -3.42 14.26 10.68
C SER A 36 -3.17 13.12 9.69
N ARG A 37 -2.12 13.24 8.88
CA ARG A 37 -1.61 12.19 8.01
C ARG A 37 -0.46 11.43 8.67
N ALA A 38 0.29 12.09 9.55
CA ALA A 38 1.42 11.52 10.28
C ALA A 38 1.03 10.29 11.14
N LEU A 39 -0.19 10.27 11.67
CA LEU A 39 -0.62 9.22 12.60
C LEU A 39 -1.32 8.04 11.91
N GLY A 40 -1.54 8.13 10.61
CA GLY A 40 -2.20 7.13 9.76
C GLY A 40 -3.13 7.77 8.74
N ASN A 41 -3.32 7.13 7.58
CA ASN A 41 -4.14 7.72 6.51
C ASN A 41 -5.65 7.81 6.85
N LYS A 42 -6.18 6.86 7.64
CA LYS A 42 -7.60 6.81 8.03
C LYS A 42 -7.69 6.70 9.54
N ASN A 43 -7.54 5.50 10.08
CA ASN A 43 -7.46 5.29 11.52
C ASN A 43 -6.05 5.64 12.05
N HIS A 44 -5.96 6.52 13.05
CA HIS A 44 -4.71 6.95 13.68
C HIS A 44 -4.12 5.91 14.65
N THR A 45 -4.00 4.67 14.18
CA THR A 45 -3.53 3.52 14.98
C THR A 45 -2.14 3.71 15.60
N ARG A 46 -1.27 4.57 15.01
CA ARG A 46 0.04 4.91 15.61
C ARG A 46 -0.13 5.62 16.96
N LEU A 47 -1.12 6.51 17.08
CA LEU A 47 -1.42 7.21 18.33
C LEU A 47 -1.78 6.22 19.44
N TYR A 48 -2.69 5.29 19.15
CA TYR A 48 -3.11 4.26 20.11
C TYR A 48 -1.92 3.38 20.55
N MET A 49 -1.15 2.83 19.61
CA MET A 49 -0.01 1.96 19.95
C MET A 49 1.09 2.70 20.74
N ALA A 50 1.23 4.01 20.55
CA ALA A 50 2.21 4.84 21.27
C ALA A 50 1.86 4.99 22.76
N VAL A 51 0.57 5.05 23.10
CA VAL A 51 0.11 5.48 24.42
C VAL A 51 -0.33 4.34 25.33
N THR A 52 -0.61 3.14 24.79
CA THR A 52 -0.88 1.95 25.61
C THR A 52 0.23 1.69 26.63
N GLU A 53 -0.08 0.99 27.72
CA GLU A 53 0.96 0.64 28.69
C GLU A 53 1.90 -0.43 28.16
N ALA A 54 3.15 -0.44 28.63
CA ALA A 54 4.14 -1.42 28.19
C ALA A 54 3.67 -2.88 28.41
N ALA A 55 2.97 -3.13 29.51
CA ALA A 55 2.37 -4.43 29.84
C ALA A 55 1.08 -4.73 29.08
N HIS A 56 0.40 -3.70 28.54
CA HIS A 56 -0.80 -3.83 27.74
C HIS A 56 -0.43 -4.07 26.26
N ILE A 57 0.05 -5.27 25.96
CA ILE A 57 0.41 -5.64 24.59
C ILE A 57 -0.85 -6.05 23.85
N ASP A 58 -1.36 -5.15 23.01
CA ASP A 58 -2.56 -5.34 22.22
C ASP A 58 -2.29 -6.05 20.87
N PRO A 59 -3.35 -6.48 20.14
CA PRO A 59 -3.20 -7.14 18.85
C PRO A 59 -2.43 -6.31 17.82
N LEU A 60 -2.59 -4.99 17.76
CA LEU A 60 -1.88 -4.15 16.80
C LEU A 60 -0.40 -4.07 17.13
N ARG A 61 -0.02 -3.82 18.39
CA ARG A 61 1.40 -3.84 18.83
C ARG A 61 2.06 -5.18 18.56
N TYR A 62 1.36 -6.28 18.84
CA TYR A 62 1.86 -7.63 18.57
C TYR A 62 2.11 -7.88 17.07
N ASN A 63 1.14 -7.51 16.22
CA ASN A 63 1.24 -7.76 14.79
C ASN A 63 2.18 -6.79 14.07
N ARG A 64 2.34 -5.55 14.56
CA ARG A 64 3.21 -4.52 13.96
C ARG A 64 4.62 -4.46 14.55
N GLY A 65 4.94 -5.33 15.51
CA GLY A 65 6.29 -5.49 16.03
C GLY A 65 6.71 -4.49 17.11
N TYR A 66 5.74 -3.82 17.75
CA TYR A 66 5.92 -2.90 18.88
C TYR A 66 5.69 -3.58 20.24
N ILE A 67 6.05 -4.86 20.33
CA ILE A 67 5.81 -5.73 21.49
C ILE A 67 6.54 -5.21 22.74
N THR A 68 7.80 -4.80 22.60
CA THR A 68 8.65 -4.44 23.73
C THR A 68 8.48 -2.96 24.12
N ALA A 69 8.72 -2.66 25.40
CA ALA A 69 8.65 -1.30 25.95
C ALA A 69 9.54 -0.30 25.19
N ASP A 70 10.78 -0.69 24.84
CA ASP A 70 11.70 0.20 24.11
C ASP A 70 11.16 0.58 22.73
N LYS A 71 10.61 -0.38 21.99
CA LYS A 71 10.05 -0.12 20.66
C LYS A 71 8.81 0.76 20.74
N GLN A 72 7.99 0.54 21.76
CA GLN A 72 6.85 1.40 22.02
C GLN A 72 7.30 2.82 22.40
N LYS A 73 8.32 2.97 23.25
CA LYS A 73 8.85 4.29 23.60
C LYS A 73 9.34 5.04 22.37
N VAL A 74 10.09 4.36 21.49
CA VAL A 74 10.52 4.95 20.21
C VAL A 74 9.32 5.39 19.37
N LEU A 75 8.26 4.58 19.30
CA LEU A 75 7.02 4.96 18.60
C LEU A 75 6.35 6.17 19.25
N HIS A 76 6.27 6.21 20.58
CA HIS A 76 5.70 7.31 21.34
C HIS A 76 6.41 8.63 21.04
N ASP A 77 7.74 8.63 21.11
CA ASP A 77 8.55 9.82 20.86
C ASP A 77 8.42 10.28 19.39
N ALA A 78 8.41 9.34 18.45
CA ALA A 78 8.21 9.63 17.03
C ALA A 78 6.82 10.22 16.74
N VAL A 79 5.75 9.64 17.31
CA VAL A 79 4.38 10.14 17.15
C VAL A 79 4.25 11.58 17.67
N GLY A 80 4.85 11.89 18.81
CA GLY A 80 4.85 13.26 19.34
C GLY A 80 5.58 14.24 18.41
N ALA A 81 6.77 13.86 17.93
CA ALA A 81 7.56 14.70 17.02
C ALA A 81 6.87 14.92 15.67
N ASP A 82 6.36 13.85 15.05
CA ASP A 82 5.67 13.89 13.76
C ASP A 82 4.42 14.78 13.84
N LEU A 83 3.64 14.64 14.92
CA LEU A 83 2.44 15.44 15.13
C LEU A 83 2.77 16.92 15.36
N ALA A 84 3.77 17.23 16.19
CA ALA A 84 4.21 18.60 16.43
C ALA A 84 4.70 19.27 15.14
N LYS A 85 5.44 18.53 14.30
CA LYS A 85 5.89 19.00 12.99
C LYS A 85 4.71 19.29 12.05
N GLU A 86 3.75 18.38 11.95
CA GLU A 86 2.57 18.54 11.08
C GLU A 86 1.71 19.74 11.53
N VAL A 87 1.52 19.91 12.84
CA VAL A 87 0.79 21.07 13.39
C VAL A 87 1.53 22.38 13.16
N ALA A 88 2.85 22.42 13.34
CA ALA A 88 3.64 23.61 13.04
C ALA A 88 3.58 24.00 11.56
N GLN A 89 3.55 23.00 10.67
CA GLN A 89 3.47 23.20 9.23
C GLN A 89 2.14 23.85 8.80
N PHE A 90 1.01 23.34 9.31
CA PHE A 90 -0.32 23.78 8.85
C PHE A 90 -0.97 24.83 9.74
N SER A 91 -0.48 25.03 10.97
CA SER A 91 -1.02 25.96 11.97
C SER A 91 -2.56 25.96 12.07
N PRO A 92 -3.22 24.79 12.24
CA PRO A 92 -4.67 24.70 12.16
C PRO A 92 -5.37 25.30 13.39
N ASP A 93 -6.63 25.69 13.22
CA ASP A 93 -7.54 26.04 14.31
C ASP A 93 -8.07 24.79 15.03
N HIS A 94 -8.30 23.72 14.26
CA HIS A 94 -8.80 22.44 14.75
C HIS A 94 -7.91 21.28 14.30
N LEU A 95 -7.48 20.45 15.23
CA LEU A 95 -6.79 19.18 14.97
C LEU A 95 -7.74 18.03 15.29
N ILE A 96 -8.11 17.22 14.30
CA ILE A 96 -8.93 16.03 14.51
C ILE A 96 -8.02 14.81 14.56
N LEU A 97 -8.08 14.07 15.67
CA LEU A 97 -7.41 12.79 15.86
C LEU A 97 -8.46 11.71 16.05
N SER A 98 -8.45 10.66 15.22
CA SER A 98 -9.40 9.56 15.37
C SER A 98 -8.72 8.20 15.38
N ALA A 99 -8.93 7.45 16.46
CA ALA A 99 -8.54 6.05 16.51
C ALA A 99 -9.58 5.23 17.27
N SER A 100 -10.12 4.22 16.59
CA SER A 100 -11.25 3.43 17.11
C SER A 100 -10.90 2.58 18.34
N GLN A 101 -9.61 2.38 18.55
CA GLN A 101 -9.05 1.61 19.67
C GLN A 101 -9.03 2.41 20.98
N LEU A 102 -9.06 3.75 20.92
CA LEU A 102 -8.86 4.58 22.12
C LEU A 102 -9.96 4.33 23.15
N GLY A 103 -11.22 4.43 22.76
CA GLY A 103 -12.36 4.27 23.67
C GLY A 103 -12.58 2.84 24.16
N VAL A 104 -12.11 1.84 23.40
CA VAL A 104 -12.29 0.41 23.73
C VAL A 104 -11.16 -0.17 24.59
N SER A 105 -9.93 0.34 24.43
CA SER A 105 -8.73 -0.30 24.97
C SER A 105 -7.98 0.53 26.00
N LEU A 106 -8.08 1.87 25.99
CA LEU A 106 -7.43 2.68 27.02
C LEU A 106 -8.32 2.69 28.26
N VAL A 107 -8.10 1.70 29.12
CA VAL A 107 -8.96 1.41 30.28
C VAL A 107 -8.27 1.70 31.61
N THR A 108 -6.96 2.03 31.58
CA THR A 108 -6.21 2.45 32.76
C THR A 108 -5.96 3.95 32.76
N ARG A 109 -5.91 4.53 33.96
CA ARG A 109 -5.69 5.97 34.13
C ARG A 109 -4.33 6.42 33.57
N SER A 110 -3.31 5.60 33.75
CA SER A 110 -1.95 5.85 33.26
C SER A 110 -1.86 5.88 31.74
N GLU A 111 -2.64 5.07 31.03
CA GLU A 111 -2.75 5.15 29.56
C GLU A 111 -3.32 6.48 29.09
N LEU A 112 -4.37 6.97 29.76
CA LEU A 112 -4.94 8.29 29.48
C LEU A 112 -3.98 9.43 29.83
N GLU A 113 -3.24 9.32 30.94
CA GLU A 113 -2.23 10.30 31.32
C GLU A 113 -1.07 10.36 30.31
N ARG A 114 -0.64 9.19 29.78
CA ARG A 114 0.33 9.13 28.68
C ARG A 114 -0.20 9.79 27.41
N LEU A 115 -1.45 9.52 27.03
CA LEU A 115 -2.08 10.16 25.89
C LEU A 115 -2.16 11.68 26.06
N LYS A 116 -2.61 12.15 27.23
CA LYS A 116 -2.66 13.57 27.53
C LYS A 116 -1.27 14.21 27.45
N ALA A 117 -0.26 13.60 28.07
CA ALA A 117 1.12 14.08 28.03
C ALA A 117 1.70 14.15 26.62
N LEU A 118 1.32 13.24 25.72
CA LEU A 118 1.73 13.28 24.31
C LEU A 118 1.08 14.43 23.54
N LEU A 119 -0.17 14.77 23.85
CA LEU A 119 -0.96 15.78 23.13
C LEU A 119 -0.75 17.21 23.67
N THR A 120 -0.52 17.37 24.98
CA THR A 120 -0.33 18.66 25.66
C THR A 120 0.71 19.58 24.99
N PRO A 121 1.88 19.10 24.51
CA PRO A 121 2.86 19.96 23.83
C PRO A 121 2.31 20.64 22.57
N VAL A 122 1.26 20.08 21.97
CA VAL A 122 0.62 20.62 20.78
C VAL A 122 -0.54 21.54 21.15
N SER A 123 -1.38 21.14 22.12
CA SER A 123 -2.42 22.00 22.72
C SER A 123 -2.99 21.37 23.99
N GLU A 124 -3.30 22.21 24.97
CA GLU A 124 -4.01 21.82 26.20
C GLU A 124 -5.53 21.76 26.02
N ASN A 125 -6.06 22.35 24.93
CA ASN A 125 -7.49 22.40 24.66
C ASN A 125 -7.95 21.14 23.93
N ILE A 126 -8.19 20.09 24.71
CA ILE A 126 -8.54 18.75 24.20
C ILE A 126 -10.00 18.45 24.52
N ARG A 127 -10.77 18.11 23.48
CA ARG A 127 -12.15 17.63 23.58
C ARG A 127 -12.23 16.21 23.08
N ILE A 128 -13.02 15.40 23.77
CA ILE A 128 -13.18 13.98 23.46
C ILE A 128 -14.58 13.77 22.89
N VAL A 129 -14.64 13.04 21.78
CA VAL A 129 -15.90 12.74 21.10
C VAL A 129 -16.05 11.23 20.98
N ALA A 130 -17.21 10.71 21.37
CA ALA A 130 -17.55 9.29 21.25
C ALA A 130 -18.97 9.13 20.71
N HIS A 131 -19.12 8.32 19.67
CA HIS A 131 -20.42 7.88 19.21
C HIS A 131 -20.84 6.64 20.01
N ILE A 132 -22.11 6.57 20.38
CA ILE A 132 -22.68 5.47 21.18
C ILE A 132 -24.03 5.04 20.61
N ASP A 133 -24.44 3.82 20.97
CA ASP A 133 -25.72 3.22 20.57
C ASP A 133 -26.33 2.43 21.74
N GLU A 134 -27.51 1.87 21.54
CA GLU A 134 -28.15 0.97 22.48
C GLU A 134 -27.22 -0.22 22.84
N PRO A 135 -26.94 -0.46 24.14
CA PRO A 135 -25.93 -1.43 24.57
C PRO A 135 -26.10 -2.85 24.04
N ALA A 136 -27.32 -3.38 23.93
CA ALA A 136 -27.52 -4.74 23.41
C ALA A 136 -27.20 -4.83 21.91
N LYS A 137 -27.61 -3.85 21.11
CA LYS A 137 -27.24 -3.76 19.68
C LYS A 137 -25.74 -3.60 19.49
N LEU A 138 -25.12 -2.76 20.30
CA LEU A 138 -23.67 -2.52 20.22
C LEU A 138 -22.87 -3.75 20.65
N LEU A 139 -23.30 -4.42 21.72
CA LEU A 139 -22.67 -5.66 22.17
C LEU A 139 -22.71 -6.75 21.10
N ALA A 140 -23.84 -6.93 20.41
CA ALA A 140 -23.95 -7.93 19.34
C ALA A 140 -22.92 -7.68 18.22
N ARG A 141 -22.80 -6.44 17.74
CA ARG A 141 -21.82 -6.05 16.71
C ARG A 141 -20.38 -6.13 17.20
N HIS A 142 -20.11 -5.74 18.45
CA HIS A 142 -18.77 -5.82 19.02
C HIS A 142 -18.33 -7.28 19.23
N TYR A 143 -19.22 -8.12 19.76
CA TYR A 143 -18.97 -9.56 19.93
C TYR A 143 -18.63 -10.24 18.59
N ALA A 144 -19.34 -9.84 17.53
CA ALA A 144 -19.04 -10.31 16.19
C ALA A 144 -17.59 -9.97 15.76
N GLU A 145 -17.15 -8.73 15.95
CA GLU A 145 -15.77 -8.33 15.64
C GLU A 145 -14.76 -9.08 16.52
N GLN A 146 -15.03 -9.21 17.83
CA GLN A 146 -14.16 -9.97 18.73
C GLN A 146 -14.00 -11.43 18.25
N ILE A 147 -15.06 -12.08 17.75
CA ILE A 147 -14.95 -13.41 17.13
C ILE A 147 -14.06 -13.38 15.88
N MET A 148 -14.21 -12.39 15.01
CA MET A 148 -13.33 -12.24 13.84
C MET A 148 -11.86 -12.05 14.25
N GLU A 149 -11.63 -11.48 15.44
CA GLU A 149 -10.33 -11.25 16.07
C GLU A 149 -9.83 -12.39 16.99
N GLY A 150 -10.59 -13.47 17.13
CA GLY A 150 -10.13 -14.65 17.87
C GLY A 150 -10.79 -14.88 19.23
N ARG A 151 -11.92 -14.25 19.54
CA ARG A 151 -12.70 -14.55 20.75
C ARG A 151 -13.13 -16.01 20.80
N GLY A 152 -12.76 -16.72 21.86
CA GLY A 152 -13.14 -18.12 22.10
C GLY A 152 -14.33 -18.30 23.05
N THR A 153 -14.67 -17.27 23.83
CA THR A 153 -15.74 -17.30 24.84
C THR A 153 -17.10 -16.91 24.27
N SER A 154 -18.17 -17.39 24.90
CA SER A 154 -19.54 -17.05 24.54
C SER A 154 -20.02 -15.76 25.21
N LEU A 155 -21.14 -15.20 24.73
CA LEU A 155 -21.84 -14.07 25.36
C LEU A 155 -22.36 -14.37 26.78
N ALA A 156 -22.27 -15.61 27.26
CA ALA A 156 -22.57 -15.94 28.64
C ALA A 156 -21.70 -15.15 29.63
N GLN A 157 -20.50 -14.75 29.22
CA GLN A 157 -19.59 -13.90 30.00
C GLN A 157 -20.22 -12.54 30.31
N GLU A 158 -20.74 -11.83 29.32
CA GLU A 158 -21.44 -10.55 29.50
C GLU A 158 -22.77 -10.71 30.22
N LEU A 159 -23.51 -11.77 29.92
CA LEU A 159 -24.80 -12.03 30.56
C LEU A 159 -24.64 -12.34 32.05
N ALA A 160 -23.51 -12.92 32.48
CA ALA A 160 -23.20 -13.12 33.89
C ALA A 160 -22.91 -11.81 34.65
N LEU A 161 -22.49 -10.76 33.94
CA LEU A 161 -22.29 -9.42 34.48
C LEU A 161 -23.57 -8.58 34.46
N ALA A 162 -24.63 -9.05 33.79
CA ALA A 162 -25.88 -8.30 33.69
C ALA A 162 -26.50 -8.09 35.09
N GLY A 163 -26.86 -6.84 35.39
CA GLY A 163 -27.42 -6.45 36.68
C GLY A 163 -26.40 -6.17 37.78
N THR A 164 -25.09 -6.26 37.53
CA THR A 164 -24.11 -5.78 38.52
C THR A 164 -24.13 -4.25 38.60
N GLY A 165 -23.87 -3.71 39.79
CA GLY A 165 -23.72 -2.26 39.99
C GLY A 165 -22.34 -1.72 39.59
N THR A 166 -21.43 -2.61 39.18
CA THR A 166 -19.99 -2.35 39.02
C THR A 166 -19.44 -2.91 37.69
N TRP A 167 -20.26 -2.93 36.64
CA TRP A 167 -19.95 -3.51 35.33
C TRP A 167 -18.51 -3.25 34.84
N TRP A 168 -18.05 -1.99 34.85
CA TRP A 168 -16.71 -1.64 34.40
C TRP A 168 -15.62 -2.39 35.18
N ALA A 169 -15.70 -2.38 36.51
CA ALA A 169 -14.71 -3.03 37.38
C ALA A 169 -14.79 -4.57 37.30
N ASP A 170 -16.01 -5.11 37.21
CA ASP A 170 -16.23 -6.55 37.11
C ASP A 170 -15.71 -7.09 35.77
N ALA A 171 -15.96 -6.38 34.66
CA ALA A 171 -15.47 -6.73 33.34
C ALA A 171 -13.93 -6.72 33.27
N LEU A 172 -13.27 -5.73 33.88
CA LEU A 172 -11.81 -5.67 33.93
C LEU A 172 -11.23 -6.76 34.84
N THR A 173 -11.89 -7.07 35.96
CA THR A 173 -11.47 -8.13 36.88
C THR A 173 -11.62 -9.52 36.25
N ALA A 174 -12.66 -9.72 35.44
CA ALA A 174 -12.90 -10.93 34.67
C ALA A 174 -12.03 -11.03 33.40
N ALA A 175 -11.31 -9.97 33.02
CA ALA A 175 -10.49 -9.97 31.82
C ALA A 175 -9.32 -10.97 31.97
N PRO A 176 -9.00 -11.76 30.94
CA PRO A 176 -7.89 -12.69 31.02
C PRO A 176 -6.56 -11.93 31.06
N ARG A 177 -5.56 -12.55 31.70
CA ARG A 177 -4.18 -12.06 31.62
C ARG A 177 -3.70 -12.08 30.17
N ILE A 178 -3.18 -10.96 29.70
CA ILE A 178 -2.60 -10.82 28.35
C ILE A 178 -1.48 -11.86 28.17
N ASN A 179 -1.61 -12.68 27.12
CA ASN A 179 -0.56 -13.60 26.66
C ASN A 179 -0.52 -13.57 25.12
N PRO A 180 0.36 -12.73 24.53
CA PRO A 180 0.42 -12.57 23.08
C PRO A 180 0.91 -13.84 22.36
N GLN A 181 1.70 -14.70 23.01
CA GLN A 181 2.13 -15.97 22.42
C GLN A 181 0.98 -16.97 22.31
N ALA A 182 0.05 -16.93 23.27
CA ALA A 182 -1.18 -17.71 23.25
C ALA A 182 -2.31 -17.07 22.42
N GLY A 183 -2.09 -15.89 21.82
CA GLY A 183 -3.13 -15.15 21.11
C GLY A 183 -4.21 -14.55 22.03
N VAL A 184 -3.90 -14.38 23.31
CA VAL A 184 -4.83 -13.87 24.33
C VAL A 184 -4.59 -12.38 24.55
N PHE A 185 -5.60 -11.57 24.21
CA PHE A 185 -5.61 -10.12 24.32
C PHE A 185 -6.92 -9.68 25.00
N ILE A 186 -6.89 -8.60 25.78
CA ILE A 186 -8.07 -8.08 26.47
C ILE A 186 -9.13 -7.65 25.45
N GLU A 187 -8.72 -6.98 24.37
CA GLU A 187 -9.59 -6.52 23.28
C GLU A 187 -10.48 -7.62 22.71
N ASN A 188 -9.95 -8.84 22.63
CA ASN A 188 -10.60 -9.93 21.94
C ASN A 188 -11.38 -10.82 22.90
N GLN A 189 -10.97 -10.92 24.17
CA GLN A 189 -11.51 -11.92 25.10
C GLN A 189 -12.31 -11.33 26.26
N ALA A 190 -12.10 -10.06 26.61
CA ALA A 190 -12.79 -9.45 27.74
C ALA A 190 -14.19 -8.98 27.35
N ALA A 191 -15.06 -8.90 28.37
CA ALA A 191 -16.32 -8.20 28.23
C ALA A 191 -16.06 -6.69 28.06
N PRO A 192 -16.80 -5.99 27.19
CA PRO A 192 -16.59 -4.57 26.95
C PRO A 192 -16.99 -3.73 28.17
N CYS A 193 -16.02 -3.41 29.03
CA CYS A 193 -16.22 -2.55 30.20
C CYS A 193 -16.82 -1.19 29.82
N TRP A 194 -16.48 -0.69 28.63
CA TRP A 194 -16.89 0.59 28.07
C TRP A 194 -18.38 0.68 27.66
N LEU A 195 -19.15 -0.42 27.75
CA LEU A 195 -20.63 -0.34 27.64
C LEU A 195 -21.27 0.43 28.80
N ASP A 196 -20.59 0.52 29.95
CA ASP A 196 -20.97 1.44 31.02
C ASP A 196 -20.53 2.87 30.63
N TYR A 197 -21.40 3.57 29.88
CA TYR A 197 -21.10 4.92 29.38
C TYR A 197 -20.87 5.93 30.50
N ALA A 198 -21.51 5.75 31.66
CA ALA A 198 -21.28 6.60 32.81
C ALA A 198 -19.89 6.38 33.42
N ALA A 199 -19.42 5.13 33.49
CA ALA A 199 -18.05 4.83 33.90
C ALA A 199 -17.03 5.29 32.85
N LEU A 200 -17.32 5.13 31.56
CA LEU A 200 -16.48 5.62 30.46
C LEU A 200 -16.30 7.13 30.55
N GLU A 201 -17.38 7.89 30.74
CA GLU A 201 -17.31 9.34 30.92
C GLU A 201 -16.46 9.72 32.14
N ARG A 202 -16.69 9.08 33.29
CA ARG A 202 -15.88 9.32 34.50
C ARG A 202 -14.40 9.02 34.27
N HIS A 203 -14.10 7.93 33.57
CA HIS A 203 -12.73 7.50 33.29
C HIS A 203 -11.96 8.54 32.48
N TRP A 204 -12.55 9.01 31.38
CA TRP A 204 -11.93 10.01 30.51
C TRP A 204 -11.88 11.41 31.16
N ASN A 205 -12.97 11.84 31.81
CA ASN A 205 -13.03 13.15 32.48
C ASN A 205 -12.06 13.24 33.67
N ALA A 206 -11.73 12.11 34.33
CA ALA A 206 -10.76 12.10 35.43
C ALA A 206 -9.36 12.58 35.01
N VAL A 207 -9.00 12.47 33.72
CA VAL A 207 -7.68 12.89 33.20
C VAL A 207 -7.79 14.16 32.36
N PHE A 208 -8.80 14.26 31.49
CA PHE A 208 -8.95 15.39 30.57
C PHE A 208 -9.77 16.55 31.13
N GLY A 209 -10.40 16.37 32.29
CA GLY A 209 -11.23 17.39 32.95
C GLY A 209 -12.72 17.11 32.81
N ASN A 210 -13.51 17.65 33.76
CA ASN A 210 -14.97 17.50 33.74
C ASN A 210 -15.57 18.13 32.47
N GLY A 211 -16.43 17.38 31.79
CA GLY A 211 -17.06 17.82 30.54
C GLY A 211 -16.16 17.74 29.30
N ALA A 212 -14.97 17.13 29.40
CA ALA A 212 -14.10 16.94 28.25
C ALA A 212 -14.69 15.94 27.24
N LEU A 213 -15.39 14.90 27.72
CA LEU A 213 -16.05 13.91 26.88
C LEU A 213 -17.48 14.33 26.50
N THR A 214 -17.77 14.26 25.20
CA THR A 214 -19.10 14.45 24.63
C THR A 214 -19.55 13.19 23.91
N PHE A 215 -20.68 12.62 24.34
CA PHE A 215 -21.34 11.55 23.61
C PHE A 215 -22.19 12.08 22.46
N ARG A 216 -22.26 11.29 21.38
CA ARG A 216 -23.09 11.55 20.20
C ARG A 216 -23.83 10.29 19.78
N ALA A 217 -25.02 10.45 19.20
CA ALA A 217 -25.86 9.34 18.78
C ALA A 217 -25.35 8.73 17.48
N TYR A 218 -25.22 7.41 17.43
CA TYR A 218 -25.00 6.71 16.17
C TYR A 218 -26.31 6.56 15.39
N ASP A 219 -26.28 6.92 14.11
CA ASP A 219 -27.37 6.72 13.15
C ASP A 219 -26.83 6.02 11.90
N ALA A 220 -27.21 4.76 11.70
CA ALA A 220 -26.70 3.96 10.59
C ALA A 220 -27.07 4.55 9.22
N GLU A 221 -28.29 5.06 9.06
CA GLU A 221 -28.76 5.60 7.78
C GLU A 221 -28.11 6.96 7.49
N GLY A 222 -28.05 7.85 8.48
CA GLY A 222 -27.37 9.13 8.38
C GLY A 222 -25.87 8.98 8.07
N PHE A 223 -25.19 7.99 8.66
CA PHE A 223 -23.78 7.73 8.39
C PHE A 223 -23.55 7.15 6.98
N ALA A 224 -24.50 6.35 6.47
CA ALA A 224 -24.49 5.82 5.12
C ALA A 224 -24.77 6.89 4.04
N ALA A 225 -25.50 7.95 4.40
CA ALA A 225 -25.90 9.02 3.51
C ALA A 225 -24.75 9.93 3.06
N GLU A 226 -25.02 10.75 2.05
CA GLU A 226 -24.11 11.80 1.58
C GLU A 226 -23.94 12.94 2.59
N THR A 227 -24.93 13.09 3.48
CA THR A 227 -25.04 14.14 4.51
C THR A 227 -24.31 13.80 5.81
N VAL A 228 -23.58 12.67 5.89
CA VAL A 228 -22.72 12.33 7.04
C VAL A 228 -21.68 13.42 7.36
N THR A 229 -21.40 14.30 6.40
CA THR A 229 -20.59 15.50 6.58
C THR A 229 -21.16 16.50 7.58
N ASP A 230 -22.49 16.54 7.75
CA ASP A 230 -23.13 17.40 8.75
C ASP A 230 -22.84 16.87 10.16
N GLU A 231 -22.80 15.55 10.32
CA GLU A 231 -22.38 14.92 11.57
C GLU A 231 -20.90 15.18 11.86
N LEU A 232 -20.01 15.09 10.86
CA LEU A 232 -18.59 15.48 11.03
C LEU A 232 -18.44 16.94 11.49
N ARG A 233 -19.21 17.85 10.88
CA ARG A 233 -19.18 19.26 11.25
C ARG A 233 -19.66 19.48 12.67
N ALA A 234 -20.77 18.84 13.06
CA ALA A 234 -21.32 18.94 14.40
C ALA A 234 -20.41 18.29 15.46
N ALA A 235 -19.84 17.13 15.16
CA ALA A 235 -18.95 16.39 16.06
C ALA A 235 -17.64 17.13 16.33
N PHE A 236 -17.06 17.75 15.30
CA PHE A 236 -15.74 18.39 15.36
C PHE A 236 -15.77 19.91 15.28
N GLN A 237 -16.95 20.51 15.47
CA GLN A 237 -17.17 21.96 15.46
C GLN A 237 -16.56 22.65 14.24
N ILE A 238 -16.83 22.09 13.06
CA ILE A 238 -16.37 22.66 11.79
C ILE A 238 -17.46 23.61 11.28
N ASP A 239 -17.24 24.90 11.43
CA ASP A 239 -18.22 25.93 11.09
C ASP A 239 -18.55 25.93 9.59
N THR A 240 -17.54 25.73 8.74
CA THR A 240 -17.72 25.83 7.30
C THR A 240 -18.27 24.54 6.68
N ALA A 241 -19.04 24.68 5.61
CA ALA A 241 -19.54 23.54 4.85
C ALA A 241 -18.38 22.79 4.16
N ILE A 242 -18.34 21.47 4.29
CA ILE A 242 -17.32 20.58 3.69
C ILE A 242 -17.88 19.80 2.49
N GLY A 243 -18.96 20.27 1.88
CA GLY A 243 -19.68 19.59 0.79
C GLY A 243 -20.26 18.23 1.23
N LYS A 244 -20.73 17.44 0.26
CA LYS A 244 -21.26 16.10 0.48
C LYS A 244 -20.18 15.02 0.45
N ALA A 245 -20.45 13.86 1.06
CA ALA A 245 -19.63 12.65 0.92
C ALA A 245 -20.25 11.66 -0.07
N ALA A 246 -19.45 10.73 -0.61
CA ALA A 246 -19.98 9.62 -1.41
C ALA A 246 -20.83 8.69 -0.53
N LYS A 247 -22.02 8.30 -1.01
CA LYS A 247 -22.90 7.34 -0.33
C LYS A 247 -22.18 6.00 -0.14
N ALA A 248 -22.37 5.36 1.01
CA ALA A 248 -21.87 4.02 1.29
C ALA A 248 -22.99 3.15 1.91
N PRO A 249 -23.10 1.87 1.57
CA PRO A 249 -24.08 1.00 2.21
C PRO A 249 -23.73 0.75 3.68
N VAL A 250 -24.75 0.53 4.51
CA VAL A 250 -24.54 0.01 5.87
C VAL A 250 -23.97 -1.42 5.74
N PRO A 251 -22.82 -1.72 6.36
CA PRO A 251 -22.26 -3.07 6.30
C PRO A 251 -23.23 -4.10 6.89
N PRO A 252 -23.46 -5.24 6.22
CA PRO A 252 -24.32 -6.28 6.76
C PRO A 252 -23.66 -6.92 7.99
N GLU A 253 -24.46 -7.24 9.00
CA GLU A 253 -23.99 -7.97 10.17
C GLU A 253 -23.78 -9.46 9.85
N PRO A 254 -22.74 -10.10 10.41
CA PRO A 254 -22.50 -11.53 10.20
C PRO A 254 -23.59 -12.38 10.85
N SER A 255 -23.90 -13.52 10.23
CA SER A 255 -24.90 -14.44 10.76
C SER A 255 -24.51 -15.03 12.11
N ALA A 256 -25.48 -15.24 13.00
CA ALA A 256 -25.27 -15.85 14.31
C ALA A 256 -24.68 -17.27 14.20
N ALA A 257 -25.07 -18.04 13.17
CA ALA A 257 -24.52 -19.36 12.89
C ALA A 257 -23.03 -19.30 12.49
N TRP A 258 -22.63 -18.31 11.68
CA TRP A 258 -21.22 -18.08 11.35
C TRP A 258 -20.40 -17.69 12.58
N LEU A 259 -20.94 -16.80 13.42
CA LEU A 259 -20.30 -16.41 14.67
C LEU A 259 -20.11 -17.61 15.61
N ALA A 260 -21.11 -18.49 15.74
CA ALA A 260 -20.99 -19.73 16.51
C ALA A 260 -19.86 -20.63 15.98
N ARG A 261 -19.74 -20.80 14.66
CA ARG A 261 -18.61 -21.53 14.03
C ARG A 261 -17.27 -20.88 14.35
N GLY A 262 -17.19 -19.57 14.21
CA GLY A 262 -16.00 -18.77 14.49
C GLY A 262 -15.52 -18.95 15.93
N ARG A 263 -16.43 -18.77 16.91
CA ARG A 263 -16.12 -18.95 18.33
C ARG A 263 -15.64 -20.36 18.64
N GLN A 264 -16.35 -21.40 18.15
CA GLN A 264 -15.94 -22.80 18.36
C GLN A 264 -14.56 -23.11 17.76
N LEU A 265 -14.23 -22.54 16.60
CA LEU A 265 -12.89 -22.68 16.01
C LEU A 265 -11.84 -21.91 16.82
N ASN A 266 -12.14 -20.67 17.22
CA ASN A 266 -11.24 -19.84 18.01
C ASN A 266 -10.87 -20.48 19.34
N ASP A 267 -11.83 -21.07 20.05
CA ASP A 267 -11.57 -21.81 21.29
C ASP A 267 -10.50 -22.90 21.08
N LEU A 268 -10.67 -23.73 20.05
CA LEU A 268 -9.68 -24.76 19.73
C LEU A 268 -8.33 -24.18 19.28
N ILE A 269 -8.32 -23.07 18.52
CA ILE A 269 -7.08 -22.39 18.12
C ILE A 269 -6.36 -21.85 19.35
N LEU A 270 -7.06 -21.20 20.29
CA LEU A 270 -6.48 -20.68 21.53
C LEU A 270 -5.89 -21.82 22.36
N GLN A 271 -6.54 -22.98 22.46
CA GLN A 271 -5.97 -24.17 23.12
C GLN A 271 -4.68 -24.68 22.44
N VAL A 272 -4.59 -24.56 21.11
CA VAL A 272 -3.36 -24.89 20.37
C VAL A 272 -2.25 -23.88 20.64
N LEU A 273 -2.57 -22.58 20.63
CA LEU A 273 -1.61 -21.50 20.86
C LEU A 273 -1.16 -21.38 22.32
N ALA A 274 -2.01 -21.77 23.28
CA ALA A 274 -1.68 -21.81 24.71
C ALA A 274 -0.48 -22.71 25.03
N LYS A 275 -0.10 -23.61 24.12
CA LYS A 275 1.12 -24.42 24.24
C LYS A 275 2.40 -23.65 23.87
N GLU A 276 2.28 -22.42 23.35
CA GLU A 276 3.36 -21.51 22.95
C GLU A 276 4.33 -22.10 21.90
N LYS A 277 3.91 -23.19 21.24
CA LYS A 277 4.67 -23.86 20.17
C LYS A 277 4.37 -23.32 18.78
N ARG A 278 3.29 -22.56 18.62
CA ARG A 278 2.77 -22.09 17.34
C ARG A 278 2.47 -20.60 17.41
N ILE A 279 2.60 -19.93 16.28
CA ILE A 279 2.26 -18.52 16.10
C ILE A 279 1.27 -18.45 14.94
N LEU A 280 0.15 -17.78 15.16
CA LEU A 280 -0.88 -17.56 14.14
C LEU A 280 -1.03 -16.07 13.86
N PRO A 281 -0.55 -15.57 12.70
CA PRO A 281 -0.75 -14.18 12.30
C PRO A 281 -2.24 -13.82 12.15
N ARG A 282 -2.60 -12.59 12.51
CA ARG A 282 -3.99 -12.09 12.46
C ARG A 282 -4.68 -12.25 11.11
N GLN A 283 -3.99 -11.94 10.00
CA GLN A 283 -4.59 -12.08 8.66
C GLN A 283 -4.93 -13.55 8.33
N LEU A 284 -4.08 -14.48 8.75
CA LEU A 284 -4.33 -15.90 8.55
C LEU A 284 -5.48 -16.37 9.45
N TRP A 285 -5.54 -15.89 10.69
CA TRP A 285 -6.67 -16.12 11.60
C TRP A 285 -8.00 -15.71 10.97
N ARG A 286 -8.13 -14.44 10.54
CA ARG A 286 -9.33 -13.92 9.87
C ARG A 286 -9.72 -14.77 8.65
N SER A 287 -8.74 -15.24 7.88
CA SER A 287 -9.01 -16.10 6.73
C SER A 287 -9.64 -17.45 7.12
N PHE A 288 -9.26 -18.05 8.26
CA PHE A 288 -9.89 -19.27 8.74
C PHE A 288 -11.36 -19.06 9.10
N ILE A 289 -11.67 -17.92 9.73
CA ILE A 289 -13.06 -17.56 10.06
C ILE A 289 -13.86 -17.28 8.78
N GLY A 290 -13.25 -16.65 7.77
CA GLY A 290 -13.84 -16.49 6.44
C GLY A 290 -14.12 -17.81 5.73
N ASP A 291 -13.19 -18.78 5.80
CA ASP A 291 -13.29 -20.08 5.14
C ASP A 291 -14.46 -20.95 5.68
N ILE A 292 -14.95 -20.67 6.90
CA ILE A 292 -16.05 -21.42 7.53
C ILE A 292 -17.40 -20.70 7.49
N ARG A 293 -17.50 -19.58 6.74
CA ARG A 293 -18.68 -18.74 6.63
C ARG A 293 -19.95 -19.52 6.27
N VAL A 294 -21.07 -19.09 6.85
CA VAL A 294 -22.42 -19.56 6.51
C VAL A 294 -23.41 -18.41 6.58
N GLU A 295 -24.36 -18.38 5.65
CA GLU A 295 -25.43 -17.37 5.63
C GLU A 295 -26.50 -17.67 6.68
N GLY A 296 -27.20 -16.63 7.12
CA GLY A 296 -28.28 -16.70 8.10
C GLY A 296 -28.52 -15.35 8.77
N ASP A 297 -29.44 -15.32 9.73
CA ASP A 297 -29.78 -14.10 10.47
C ASP A 297 -28.66 -13.72 11.46
N PRO A 298 -28.42 -12.41 11.70
CA PRO A 298 -27.49 -11.95 12.72
C PRO A 298 -27.99 -12.26 14.14
N ILE A 299 -27.16 -11.99 15.15
CA ILE A 299 -27.58 -12.11 16.56
C ILE A 299 -28.72 -11.11 16.82
N ASP A 300 -29.88 -11.62 17.23
CA ASP A 300 -31.02 -10.76 17.58
C ASP A 300 -30.76 -10.01 18.89
N PRO A 301 -30.59 -8.67 18.88
CA PRO A 301 -30.30 -7.92 20.10
C PRO A 301 -31.42 -8.00 21.14
N ALA A 302 -32.65 -8.36 20.75
CA ALA A 302 -33.75 -8.59 21.68
C ALA A 302 -33.51 -9.76 22.64
N SER A 303 -32.63 -10.71 22.27
CA SER A 303 -32.22 -11.82 23.13
C SER A 303 -31.21 -11.41 24.22
N LEU A 304 -30.63 -10.21 24.08
CA LEU A 304 -29.68 -9.59 25.01
C LEU A 304 -30.33 -8.50 25.89
N SER A 305 -31.65 -8.52 26.06
CA SER A 305 -32.40 -7.48 26.79
C SER A 305 -31.96 -7.27 28.25
N ALA A 306 -31.32 -8.27 28.87
CA ALA A 306 -30.71 -8.13 30.20
C ALA A 306 -29.62 -7.05 30.22
N ILE A 307 -28.86 -6.91 29.13
CA ILE A 307 -27.83 -5.88 28.96
C ILE A 307 -28.48 -4.50 28.86
N SER A 308 -29.50 -4.34 28.02
CA SER A 308 -30.28 -3.10 27.93
C SER A 308 -30.85 -2.68 29.29
N LYS A 309 -31.40 -3.65 30.04
CA LYS A 309 -31.96 -3.41 31.38
C LYS A 309 -30.91 -2.95 32.38
N THR A 310 -29.70 -3.52 32.32
CA THR A 310 -28.59 -3.20 33.23
C THR A 310 -28.24 -1.70 33.17
N PHE A 311 -28.23 -1.12 31.98
CA PHE A 311 -27.82 0.27 31.77
C PHE A 311 -28.99 1.26 31.63
N ALA A 312 -30.24 0.82 31.75
CA ALA A 312 -31.41 1.63 31.38
C ALA A 312 -31.46 2.99 32.10
N ASP A 313 -31.29 3.01 33.42
CA ASP A 313 -31.36 4.22 34.23
C ASP A 313 -30.17 5.16 33.97
N GLN A 314 -28.97 4.59 33.88
CA GLN A 314 -27.74 5.34 33.58
C GLN A 314 -27.80 5.95 32.18
N ASN A 315 -28.24 5.20 31.18
CA ASN A 315 -28.37 5.67 29.80
C ASN A 315 -29.43 6.77 29.67
N LYS A 316 -30.51 6.72 30.46
CA LYS A 316 -31.47 7.82 30.53
C LYS A 316 -30.82 9.10 31.08
N ALA A 317 -29.95 8.97 32.09
CA ALA A 317 -29.19 10.10 32.62
C ALA A 317 -28.18 10.64 31.60
N ILE A 318 -27.42 9.77 30.92
CA ILE A 318 -26.49 10.13 29.85
C ILE A 318 -27.20 10.82 28.69
N ALA A 319 -28.35 10.29 28.23
CA ALA A 319 -29.12 10.92 27.17
C ALA A 319 -29.54 12.34 27.53
N LYS A 320 -29.99 12.56 28.77
CA LYS A 320 -30.34 13.89 29.26
C LYS A 320 -29.12 14.80 29.35
N ALA A 321 -28.00 14.30 29.89
CA ALA A 321 -26.79 15.09 30.12
C ALA A 321 -26.13 15.56 28.80
N HIS A 322 -26.15 14.74 27.76
CA HIS A 322 -25.54 15.05 26.46
C HIS A 322 -26.54 15.46 25.38
N GLY A 323 -27.83 15.63 25.71
CA GLY A 323 -28.86 16.03 24.76
C GLY A 323 -29.11 15.01 23.64
N LEU A 324 -28.94 13.71 23.93
CA LEU A 324 -29.14 12.64 22.95
C LEU A 324 -30.62 12.35 22.73
N PRO A 325 -31.03 11.95 21.51
CA PRO A 325 -32.42 11.63 21.23
C PRO A 325 -32.89 10.43 22.06
N ALA A 326 -34.09 10.53 22.64
CA ALA A 326 -34.66 9.47 23.48
C ALA A 326 -34.82 8.13 22.73
N SER A 327 -34.89 8.16 21.39
CA SER A 327 -34.95 6.97 20.54
C SER A 327 -33.65 6.16 20.51
N LEU A 328 -32.50 6.77 20.85
CA LEU A 328 -31.18 6.11 20.80
C LEU A 328 -31.16 4.84 21.65
N PHE A 329 -31.63 4.94 22.90
CA PHE A 329 -31.64 3.84 23.85
C PHE A 329 -32.97 3.07 23.87
N LYS A 330 -33.76 3.16 22.80
CA LYS A 330 -34.98 2.36 22.68
C LYS A 330 -34.60 0.89 22.51
N ALA A 331 -34.65 0.15 23.62
CA ALA A 331 -34.36 -1.27 23.64
C ALA A 331 -35.34 -2.06 22.76
N PRO A 332 -34.88 -3.10 22.03
CA PRO A 332 -35.76 -4.02 21.34
C PRO A 332 -36.72 -4.71 22.32
N ARG A 333 -37.90 -5.13 21.84
CA ARG A 333 -38.85 -5.90 22.66
C ARG A 333 -38.21 -7.23 23.05
N ALA A 334 -38.03 -7.45 24.34
CA ALA A 334 -37.37 -8.64 24.89
C ALA A 334 -37.92 -9.95 24.30
N LYS A 335 -37.01 -10.85 23.95
CA LYS A 335 -37.30 -12.22 23.51
C LYS A 335 -36.74 -13.23 24.52
N LYS A 336 -36.77 -14.53 24.16
CA LYS A 336 -36.09 -15.57 24.92
C LYS A 336 -34.62 -15.20 25.13
N ALA A 337 -34.11 -15.51 26.33
CA ALA A 337 -32.70 -15.29 26.66
C ALA A 337 -31.78 -15.90 25.59
N TRP A 338 -30.71 -15.19 25.28
CA TRP A 338 -29.74 -15.58 24.26
C TRP A 338 -29.22 -17.01 24.49
N MET A 339 -29.13 -17.74 23.39
CA MET A 339 -28.42 -19.02 23.30
C MET A 339 -27.56 -18.96 22.04
N GLU A 340 -26.39 -19.59 22.07
CA GLU A 340 -25.55 -19.72 20.88
C GLU A 340 -26.32 -20.43 19.75
N ALA A 341 -26.25 -19.88 18.54
CA ALA A 341 -26.95 -20.42 17.39
C ALA A 341 -26.38 -21.80 16.98
N ASP A 342 -27.22 -22.66 16.41
CA ASP A 342 -26.75 -23.89 15.76
C ASP A 342 -25.78 -23.51 14.62
N PRO A 343 -24.53 -24.00 14.61
CA PRO A 343 -23.58 -23.70 13.55
C PRO A 343 -24.00 -24.29 12.18
N THR A 344 -25.05 -25.12 12.14
CA THR A 344 -25.66 -25.75 10.98
C THR A 344 -24.75 -26.73 10.22
N ARG A 345 -25.35 -27.56 9.36
CA ARG A 345 -24.65 -28.47 8.43
C ARG A 345 -23.68 -29.44 9.12
N GLY A 346 -23.97 -29.82 10.36
CA GLY A 346 -23.13 -30.75 11.14
C GLY A 346 -21.70 -30.26 11.37
N PHE A 347 -21.48 -28.94 11.42
CA PHE A 347 -20.17 -28.33 11.59
C PHE A 347 -19.39 -28.88 12.78
N ARG A 348 -18.10 -29.17 12.57
CA ARG A 348 -17.16 -29.62 13.60
C ARG A 348 -15.87 -28.83 13.51
N ALA A 349 -15.66 -27.88 14.43
CA ALA A 349 -14.49 -27.00 14.45
C ALA A 349 -13.16 -27.78 14.42
N SER A 350 -13.08 -28.94 15.08
CA SER A 350 -11.88 -29.78 15.13
C SER A 350 -11.43 -30.29 13.76
N GLN A 351 -12.35 -30.62 12.85
CA GLN A 351 -12.02 -31.08 11.50
C GLN A 351 -11.40 -29.96 10.66
N TYR A 352 -11.96 -28.76 10.75
CA TYR A 352 -11.42 -27.58 10.07
C TYR A 352 -10.05 -27.20 10.64
N LEU A 353 -9.88 -27.21 11.97
CA LEU A 353 -8.60 -26.93 12.60
C LEU A 353 -7.50 -27.91 12.15
N LEU A 354 -7.81 -29.20 12.07
CA LEU A 354 -6.88 -30.20 11.53
C LEU A 354 -6.48 -29.87 10.08
N GLY A 355 -7.45 -29.48 9.24
CA GLY A 355 -7.20 -29.03 7.87
C GLY A 355 -6.37 -27.74 7.78
N PHE A 356 -6.46 -26.85 8.77
CA PHE A 356 -5.69 -25.61 8.84
C PHE A 356 -4.32 -25.76 9.50
N MET A 357 -4.05 -26.87 10.19
CA MET A 357 -2.85 -27.03 11.01
C MET A 357 -1.54 -26.82 10.24
N TRP A 358 -1.46 -27.30 8.98
CA TRP A 358 -0.27 -27.10 8.15
C TRP A 358 -0.03 -25.62 7.80
N ARG A 359 -1.10 -24.82 7.64
CA ARG A 359 -1.00 -23.36 7.42
C ARG A 359 -0.47 -22.68 8.67
N ILE A 360 -0.91 -23.11 9.85
CA ILE A 360 -0.41 -22.63 11.15
C ILE A 360 1.06 -23.00 11.34
N ASP A 361 1.45 -24.24 11.04
CA ASP A 361 2.84 -24.70 11.17
C ASP A 361 3.77 -23.93 10.21
N LYS A 362 3.34 -23.72 8.96
CA LYS A 362 4.05 -22.90 7.99
C LYS A 362 4.21 -21.45 8.47
N ALA A 363 3.12 -20.83 8.92
CA ALA A 363 3.17 -19.46 9.44
C ALA A 363 4.06 -19.36 10.69
N THR A 364 4.04 -20.37 11.56
CA THR A 364 4.91 -20.44 12.74
C THR A 364 6.39 -20.41 12.35
N GLN A 365 6.78 -21.18 11.33
CA GLN A 365 8.16 -21.19 10.84
C GLN A 365 8.60 -19.82 10.31
N ASP A 366 7.69 -19.08 9.68
CA ASP A 366 7.98 -17.76 9.14
C ASP A 366 8.01 -16.68 10.23
N GLU A 367 7.07 -16.69 11.17
CA GLU A 367 6.98 -15.73 12.28
C GLU A 367 8.11 -15.90 13.30
N ARG A 368 8.55 -17.13 13.58
CA ARG A 368 9.68 -17.36 14.49
C ARG A 368 10.96 -16.68 13.99
N LYS A 369 11.17 -16.61 12.68
CA LYS A 369 12.33 -15.90 12.10
C LYS A 369 12.28 -14.39 12.38
N THR A 370 11.08 -13.80 12.54
CA THR A 370 10.90 -12.35 12.63
C THR A 370 10.66 -11.85 14.05
N LYS A 371 10.04 -12.66 14.92
CA LYS A 371 9.59 -12.28 16.27
C LYS A 371 10.31 -12.97 17.43
N ALA A 372 11.16 -13.99 17.19
CA ALA A 372 11.80 -14.77 18.27
C ALA A 372 12.55 -13.89 19.29
N ALA A 373 13.30 -12.90 18.84
CA ALA A 373 14.07 -12.02 19.74
C ALA A 373 13.18 -11.12 20.62
N ASP A 374 12.01 -10.73 20.15
CA ASP A 374 11.07 -9.91 20.93
C ASP A 374 10.31 -10.78 21.94
N LEU A 375 9.91 -11.99 21.53
CA LEU A 375 9.26 -12.97 22.41
C LEU A 375 10.20 -13.49 23.51
N ALA A 376 11.48 -13.72 23.19
CA ALA A 376 12.50 -14.11 24.17
C ALA A 376 12.72 -13.02 25.24
N ARG A 377 12.72 -11.74 24.83
CA ARG A 377 12.78 -10.59 25.74
C ARG A 377 11.54 -10.49 26.62
N LEU A 378 10.36 -10.81 26.08
CA LEU A 378 9.12 -10.87 26.87
C LEU A 378 9.21 -11.88 28.02
N ASN A 379 9.85 -13.02 27.77
CA ASN A 379 9.99 -14.12 28.72
C ASN A 379 11.19 -13.96 29.66
N GLY A 380 11.84 -12.79 29.69
CA GLY A 380 12.97 -12.50 30.61
C GLY A 380 14.28 -13.22 30.28
N SER A 381 14.40 -13.84 29.10
CA SER A 381 15.55 -14.68 28.73
C SER A 381 16.74 -13.94 28.11
N VAL A 382 16.63 -12.61 27.94
CA VAL A 382 17.71 -11.75 27.44
C VAL A 382 17.71 -10.44 28.23
N PRO A 383 18.83 -10.02 28.86
CA PRO A 383 18.91 -8.74 29.55
C PRO A 383 18.62 -7.56 28.62
N ALA A 384 18.07 -6.49 29.18
CA ALA A 384 17.87 -5.22 28.46
C ALA A 384 19.21 -4.75 27.89
N ALA A 385 19.28 -4.55 26.57
CA ALA A 385 20.44 -3.94 25.96
C ALA A 385 20.51 -2.49 26.43
N THR A 386 21.60 -2.13 27.08
CA THR A 386 21.94 -0.76 27.45
C THR A 386 21.84 0.16 26.23
N SER A 387 21.19 1.31 26.42
CA SER A 387 21.26 2.43 25.49
C SER A 387 22.72 2.84 25.33
N ALA A 388 23.34 2.43 24.23
CA ALA A 388 24.71 2.77 23.90
C ALA A 388 24.74 3.65 22.65
N SER A 389 25.54 4.70 22.76
CA SER A 389 25.93 5.68 21.76
C SER A 389 26.40 5.08 20.43
N SER A 390 26.29 5.85 19.35
CA SER A 390 26.97 5.57 18.07
C SER A 390 28.51 5.64 18.23
N PRO A 391 29.33 5.01 17.36
CA PRO A 391 29.00 4.38 16.07
C PRO A 391 29.60 2.97 15.81
N ALA A 392 28.86 2.10 15.10
CA ALA A 392 29.33 1.07 14.13
C ALA A 392 28.15 0.25 13.53
N ASP A 393 26.94 0.81 13.45
CA ASP A 393 25.78 0.07 12.92
C ASP A 393 25.76 -0.01 11.39
N GLY A 394 26.65 0.71 10.68
CA GLY A 394 26.80 0.70 9.23
C GLY A 394 25.82 1.59 8.45
N LEU A 395 25.01 2.41 9.14
CA LEU A 395 24.17 3.42 8.50
C LEU A 395 24.96 4.69 8.15
N THR A 396 24.68 5.26 6.98
CA THR A 396 25.11 6.60 6.57
C THR A 396 24.40 7.69 7.38
N ASP A 397 24.98 8.87 7.46
CA ASP A 397 24.38 10.00 8.19
C ASP A 397 23.04 10.43 7.59
N THR A 398 22.95 10.43 6.25
CA THR A 398 21.69 10.64 5.53
C THR A 398 20.64 9.61 5.93
N ALA A 399 21.03 8.33 6.01
CA ALA A 399 20.11 7.28 6.43
C ALA A 399 19.66 7.45 7.89
N ARG A 400 20.53 7.88 8.81
CA ARG A 400 20.13 8.17 10.20
C ARG A 400 19.09 9.29 10.28
N ALA A 401 19.21 10.30 9.44
CA ALA A 401 18.27 11.42 9.40
C ALA A 401 16.92 11.04 8.77
N LEU A 402 16.91 10.10 7.81
CA LEU A 402 15.73 9.79 7.00
C LEU A 402 15.00 8.50 7.37
N LEU A 403 15.70 7.46 7.87
CA LEU A 403 15.09 6.15 8.05
C LEU A 403 14.21 6.11 9.31
N PRO A 404 12.92 5.73 9.17
CA PRO A 404 12.11 5.46 10.34
C PRO A 404 12.66 4.24 11.11
N PRO A 405 12.32 4.07 12.40
CA PRO A 405 12.83 2.97 13.22
C PRO A 405 12.64 1.57 12.62
N LEU A 406 11.51 1.34 11.93
CA LEU A 406 11.27 0.08 11.21
C LEU A 406 12.26 -0.13 10.07
N ALA A 407 12.62 0.92 9.32
CA ALA A 407 13.63 0.86 8.28
C ALA A 407 15.02 0.58 8.87
N VAL A 408 15.38 1.20 10.00
CA VAL A 408 16.63 0.89 10.72
C VAL A 408 16.67 -0.58 11.14
N GLN A 409 15.56 -1.13 11.63
CA GLN A 409 15.46 -2.55 11.97
C GLN A 409 15.59 -3.45 10.73
N ASN A 410 14.92 -3.09 9.63
CA ASN A 410 15.02 -3.81 8.37
C ASN A 410 16.45 -3.81 7.82
N PHE A 411 17.16 -2.69 7.91
CA PHE A 411 18.55 -2.55 7.50
C PHE A 411 19.45 -3.53 8.25
N ARG A 412 19.34 -3.55 9.58
CA ARG A 412 20.10 -4.49 10.44
C ARG A 412 19.83 -5.95 10.08
N LYS A 413 18.58 -6.30 9.77
CA LYS A 413 18.19 -7.65 9.35
C LYS A 413 18.70 -8.00 7.95
N LEU A 414 18.61 -7.07 7.00
CA LEU A 414 18.96 -7.31 5.60
C LEU A 414 20.44 -7.59 5.43
N ARG A 415 21.31 -6.85 6.13
CA ARG A 415 22.77 -6.89 5.98
C ARG A 415 23.36 -8.28 6.13
N THR A 416 22.76 -9.13 6.97
CA THR A 416 23.22 -10.52 7.21
C THR A 416 22.33 -11.57 6.57
N SER A 417 21.28 -11.16 5.85
CA SER A 417 20.31 -12.08 5.25
C SER A 417 20.70 -12.49 3.82
N PRO A 418 20.20 -13.63 3.31
CA PRO A 418 20.34 -13.99 1.90
C PRO A 418 19.52 -13.10 0.95
N PHE A 419 18.81 -12.10 1.47
CA PHE A 419 18.08 -11.09 0.71
C PHE A 419 18.85 -9.78 0.59
N ALA A 420 20.09 -9.71 1.11
CA ALA A 420 20.95 -8.55 0.96
C ALA A 420 21.16 -8.22 -0.53
N PRO A 421 20.89 -6.99 -0.96
CA PRO A 421 21.13 -6.57 -2.35
C PRO A 421 22.62 -6.66 -2.73
N HIS A 422 22.92 -7.11 -3.96
CA HIS A 422 24.31 -7.15 -4.48
C HIS A 422 24.37 -7.30 -6.00
N ASN A 423 25.54 -7.05 -6.61
CA ASN A 423 25.74 -7.18 -8.07
C ASN A 423 26.42 -8.48 -8.54
N ARG A 424 26.61 -9.47 -7.65
CA ARG A 424 27.23 -10.78 -7.93
C ARG A 424 26.30 -11.77 -8.68
N LEU A 425 25.67 -11.31 -9.76
CA LEU A 425 24.83 -12.14 -10.62
C LEU A 425 25.19 -11.93 -12.09
N GLY A 426 25.00 -12.97 -12.89
CA GLY A 426 25.24 -12.94 -14.32
C GLY A 426 26.71 -12.84 -14.74
N ALA A 427 26.93 -12.90 -16.05
CA ALA A 427 28.26 -13.00 -16.66
C ALA A 427 28.74 -11.70 -17.33
N VAL A 428 27.84 -10.73 -17.54
CA VAL A 428 28.17 -9.47 -18.23
C VAL A 428 28.91 -8.51 -17.28
N ASN A 429 30.07 -8.01 -17.73
CA ASN A 429 30.76 -6.89 -17.10
C ASN A 429 30.01 -5.58 -17.42
N GLU A 430 29.45 -4.95 -16.39
CA GLU A 430 28.60 -3.77 -16.51
C GLU A 430 29.40 -2.45 -16.45
N GLU A 431 30.69 -2.50 -16.08
CA GLU A 431 31.51 -1.32 -15.80
C GLU A 431 32.56 -1.01 -16.87
N GLU A 432 32.81 -1.95 -17.78
CA GLU A 432 33.76 -1.81 -18.88
C GLU A 432 33.01 -1.70 -20.21
N LEU A 433 33.19 -0.58 -20.92
CA LEU A 433 32.50 -0.36 -22.19
C LEU A 433 33.17 -1.18 -23.29
N ALA A 434 32.51 -2.27 -23.70
CA ALA A 434 32.93 -3.04 -24.86
C ALA A 434 32.72 -2.26 -26.18
N ALA A 435 33.28 -2.79 -27.27
CA ALA A 435 33.14 -2.21 -28.60
C ALA A 435 31.68 -1.91 -28.97
N ALA A 436 31.46 -0.75 -29.60
CA ALA A 436 30.15 -0.34 -30.08
C ALA A 436 29.55 -1.39 -31.04
N PHE A 437 28.22 -1.51 -31.01
CA PHE A 437 27.51 -2.39 -31.93
C PHE A 437 27.50 -1.79 -33.34
N ALA A 438 27.60 -2.66 -34.34
CA ALA A 438 27.51 -2.24 -35.73
C ALA A 438 26.09 -1.75 -36.04
N PRO A 439 25.93 -0.73 -36.91
CA PRO A 439 24.65 -0.38 -37.51
C PRO A 439 24.00 -1.59 -38.20
N ILE A 440 22.68 -1.60 -38.27
CA ILE A 440 21.91 -2.64 -38.97
C ILE A 440 21.09 -2.02 -40.08
N GLU A 441 20.91 -2.75 -41.17
CA GLU A 441 19.99 -2.35 -42.23
C GLU A 441 18.54 -2.62 -41.81
N PRO A 442 17.58 -1.74 -42.15
CA PRO A 442 16.17 -2.00 -41.95
C PRO A 442 15.74 -3.31 -42.59
N ARG A 443 14.97 -4.12 -41.85
CA ARG A 443 14.53 -5.43 -42.34
C ARG A 443 13.51 -5.28 -43.46
N LYS A 444 13.65 -6.10 -44.50
CA LYS A 444 12.59 -6.30 -45.50
C LYS A 444 11.59 -7.32 -44.96
N LEU A 445 10.41 -6.83 -44.56
CA LEU A 445 9.36 -7.69 -44.00
C LEU A 445 8.62 -8.48 -45.11
N PRO A 446 8.19 -9.72 -44.85
CA PRO A 446 7.29 -10.45 -45.74
C PRO A 446 5.99 -9.69 -46.00
N LYS A 447 5.41 -9.85 -47.19
CA LYS A 447 4.14 -9.20 -47.54
C LYS A 447 3.06 -9.54 -46.51
N GLY A 448 2.50 -8.51 -45.88
CA GLY A 448 1.44 -8.63 -44.88
C GLY A 448 1.92 -8.84 -43.44
N SER A 449 3.23 -8.97 -43.18
CA SER A 449 3.79 -8.95 -41.82
C SER A 449 4.15 -7.52 -41.41
N THR A 450 3.98 -7.22 -40.12
CA THR A 450 4.39 -5.96 -39.49
C THR A 450 5.58 -6.15 -38.55
N GLY A 451 6.18 -7.34 -38.53
CA GLY A 451 7.44 -7.61 -37.81
C GLY A 451 7.31 -7.53 -36.29
N ASN A 452 8.33 -6.97 -35.65
CA ASN A 452 8.39 -6.73 -34.22
C ASN A 452 7.72 -5.39 -33.92
N VAL A 453 6.64 -5.40 -33.13
CA VAL A 453 5.82 -4.21 -32.89
C VAL A 453 5.80 -3.84 -31.42
N ILE A 454 6.19 -2.60 -31.12
CA ILE A 454 5.96 -2.01 -29.80
C ILE A 454 4.57 -1.37 -29.73
N VAL A 455 3.85 -1.63 -28.64
CA VAL A 455 2.62 -0.92 -28.24
C VAL A 455 2.91 -0.09 -27.00
N GLY A 456 2.56 1.20 -27.03
CA GLY A 456 2.81 2.11 -25.92
C GLY A 456 1.66 3.09 -25.69
N CYS A 457 1.67 3.74 -24.53
CA CYS A 457 0.76 4.84 -24.19
C CYS A 457 1.57 6.01 -23.65
N MET A 458 1.33 7.21 -24.18
CA MET A 458 2.08 8.42 -23.81
C MET A 458 1.14 9.52 -23.29
N LYS A 459 1.66 10.34 -22.39
CA LYS A 459 1.07 11.60 -21.95
C LYS A 459 2.20 12.54 -21.54
N ASN A 460 2.36 13.62 -22.30
CA ASN A 460 3.37 14.65 -22.08
C ASN A 460 4.80 14.08 -22.00
N GLU A 461 5.28 13.46 -23.07
CA GLU A 461 6.59 12.80 -23.17
C GLU A 461 7.45 13.34 -24.32
N ALA A 462 7.09 14.49 -24.91
CA ALA A 462 7.66 15.01 -26.15
C ALA A 462 9.20 14.95 -26.23
N PRO A 463 9.98 15.35 -25.21
CA PRO A 463 11.45 15.35 -25.27
C PRO A 463 12.08 13.97 -25.46
N TYR A 464 11.35 12.89 -25.20
CA TYR A 464 11.91 11.53 -25.10
C TYR A 464 11.53 10.63 -26.29
N ILE A 465 10.60 11.08 -27.14
CA ILE A 465 9.98 10.22 -28.17
C ILE A 465 11.00 9.87 -29.25
N VAL A 466 11.74 10.85 -29.77
CA VAL A 466 12.62 10.64 -30.92
C VAL A 466 13.78 9.72 -30.57
N GLU A 467 14.44 9.92 -29.41
CA GLU A 467 15.46 8.99 -28.92
C GLU A 467 14.90 7.59 -28.76
N TRP A 468 13.74 7.46 -28.12
CA TRP A 468 13.14 6.15 -27.84
C TRP A 468 12.75 5.40 -29.12
N VAL A 469 12.20 6.08 -30.12
CA VAL A 469 11.88 5.50 -31.43
C VAL A 469 13.17 5.13 -32.18
N ALA A 470 14.15 6.04 -32.26
CA ALA A 470 15.42 5.80 -32.94
C ALA A 470 16.18 4.60 -32.33
N TYR A 471 16.26 4.53 -31.00
CA TYR A 471 16.92 3.44 -30.29
C TYR A 471 16.29 2.09 -30.64
N HIS A 472 14.96 2.00 -30.51
CA HIS A 472 14.27 0.73 -30.71
C HIS A 472 14.34 0.27 -32.17
N ARG A 473 14.33 1.19 -33.14
CA ARG A 473 14.60 0.89 -34.55
C ARG A 473 16.02 0.36 -34.76
N ALA A 474 17.01 1.02 -34.16
CA ALA A 474 18.42 0.65 -34.26
C ALA A 474 18.74 -0.76 -33.70
N ILE A 475 17.87 -1.32 -32.87
CA ILE A 475 18.00 -2.68 -32.32
C ILE A 475 17.08 -3.72 -33.00
N GLY A 476 16.31 -3.33 -34.01
CA GLY A 476 15.51 -4.26 -34.83
C GLY A 476 14.01 -4.31 -34.50
N VAL A 477 13.43 -3.24 -33.95
CA VAL A 477 11.97 -3.01 -33.94
C VAL A 477 11.54 -2.40 -35.26
N ASP A 478 10.49 -2.94 -35.88
CA ASP A 478 10.07 -2.54 -37.23
C ASP A 478 8.90 -1.56 -37.22
N ASN A 479 7.99 -1.66 -36.25
CA ASN A 479 6.79 -0.82 -36.18
C ASN A 479 6.43 -0.45 -34.73
N PHE A 480 5.67 0.63 -34.60
CA PHE A 480 5.16 1.13 -33.33
C PHE A 480 3.67 1.42 -33.44
N LEU A 481 2.92 1.13 -32.38
CA LEU A 481 1.54 1.55 -32.21
C LEU A 481 1.42 2.32 -30.90
N ILE A 482 1.36 3.63 -30.99
CA ILE A 482 1.38 4.53 -29.82
C ILE A 482 0.02 5.19 -29.65
N TYR A 483 -0.50 5.12 -28.43
CA TYR A 483 -1.72 5.81 -28.03
C TYR A 483 -1.37 7.05 -27.20
N THR A 484 -2.05 8.17 -27.42
CA THR A 484 -1.88 9.40 -26.61
C THR A 484 -3.10 9.69 -25.74
N ASN A 485 -2.86 10.37 -24.62
CA ASN A 485 -3.86 10.61 -23.59
C ASN A 485 -3.92 12.10 -23.18
N GLY A 486 -4.53 12.95 -24.00
CA GLY A 486 -4.69 14.39 -23.72
C GLY A 486 -3.34 15.07 -23.46
N CYS A 487 -2.52 15.18 -24.50
CA CYS A 487 -1.19 15.77 -24.42
C CYS A 487 -1.23 17.28 -24.65
N GLU A 488 -0.32 18.01 -23.99
CA GLU A 488 -0.25 19.48 -24.03
C GLU A 488 1.14 20.00 -24.44
N ASP A 489 2.11 19.10 -24.62
CA ASP A 489 3.54 19.42 -24.77
C ASP A 489 4.08 19.18 -26.20
N GLY A 490 3.22 18.91 -27.18
CA GLY A 490 3.67 18.53 -28.53
C GLY A 490 3.82 17.02 -28.77
N THR A 491 3.56 16.17 -27.76
CA THR A 491 3.65 14.70 -27.91
C THR A 491 2.81 14.17 -29.07
N THR A 492 1.59 14.68 -29.24
CA THR A 492 0.66 14.28 -30.30
C THR A 492 1.23 14.63 -31.66
N GLU A 493 1.74 15.84 -31.82
CA GLU A 493 2.24 16.40 -33.07
C GLU A 493 3.54 15.72 -33.51
N ILE A 494 4.41 15.34 -32.57
CA ILE A 494 5.59 14.51 -32.85
C ILE A 494 5.17 13.14 -33.38
N LEU A 495 4.19 12.49 -32.74
CA LEU A 495 3.72 11.16 -33.14
C LEU A 495 2.96 11.18 -34.46
N ASP A 496 2.16 12.22 -34.72
CA ASP A 496 1.51 12.44 -36.02
C ASP A 496 2.55 12.65 -37.12
N ARG A 497 3.59 13.46 -36.87
CA ARG A 497 4.65 13.66 -37.87
C ARG A 497 5.43 12.38 -38.15
N LEU A 498 5.76 11.61 -37.11
CA LEU A 498 6.40 10.31 -37.28
C LEU A 498 5.49 9.31 -38.01
N GLN A 499 4.16 9.42 -37.88
CA GLN A 499 3.21 8.62 -38.66
C GLN A 499 3.20 9.01 -40.13
N ASP A 500 3.21 10.31 -40.44
CA ASP A 500 3.30 10.80 -41.83
C ASP A 500 4.61 10.36 -42.51
N MET A 501 5.69 10.27 -41.74
CA MET A 501 6.98 9.73 -42.16
C MET A 501 6.98 8.20 -42.32
N GLY A 502 5.89 7.52 -41.95
CA GLY A 502 5.77 6.06 -42.01
C GLY A 502 6.53 5.31 -40.92
N ILE A 503 6.93 5.98 -39.84
CA ILE A 503 7.76 5.43 -38.76
C ILE A 503 6.92 4.82 -37.64
N VAL A 504 5.80 5.44 -37.28
CA VAL A 504 4.90 4.97 -36.21
C VAL A 504 3.45 4.93 -36.68
N GLN A 505 2.59 4.24 -35.92
CA GLN A 505 1.14 4.32 -36.02
C GLN A 505 0.62 5.01 -34.75
N HIS A 506 0.00 6.17 -34.89
CA HIS A 506 -0.50 6.97 -33.78
C HIS A 506 -2.03 6.91 -33.69
N ARG A 507 -2.56 6.81 -32.48
CA ARG A 507 -4.01 6.86 -32.18
C ARG A 507 -4.27 7.75 -30.98
N SER A 508 -5.31 8.58 -31.05
CA SER A 508 -5.86 9.22 -29.85
C SER A 508 -6.63 8.18 -29.01
N ASN A 509 -6.52 8.27 -27.69
CA ASN A 509 -7.24 7.43 -26.74
C ASN A 509 -8.28 8.22 -25.92
N GLU A 510 -8.62 9.44 -26.33
CA GLU A 510 -9.43 10.37 -25.52
C GLU A 510 -10.86 9.91 -25.21
N ASP A 511 -11.38 8.93 -25.94
CA ASP A 511 -12.71 8.36 -25.74
C ASP A 511 -12.79 7.29 -24.62
N TRP A 512 -11.70 7.09 -23.87
CA TRP A 512 -11.69 6.09 -22.79
C TRP A 512 -12.72 6.39 -21.71
N LYS A 513 -13.26 5.32 -21.11
CA LYS A 513 -14.12 5.37 -19.91
C LYS A 513 -13.63 4.35 -18.88
N GLY A 514 -13.70 4.70 -17.59
CA GLY A 514 -13.30 3.82 -16.48
C GLY A 514 -11.92 4.13 -15.91
N ASN A 515 -11.34 3.15 -15.20
CA ASN A 515 -10.25 3.40 -14.23
C ASN A 515 -8.83 3.40 -14.81
N SER A 516 -8.61 2.98 -16.07
CA SER A 516 -7.27 2.92 -16.65
C SER A 516 -7.26 3.23 -18.16
N PRO A 517 -6.74 4.40 -18.59
CA PRO A 517 -6.54 4.71 -20.00
C PRO A 517 -5.62 3.72 -20.72
N GLN A 518 -4.53 3.30 -20.05
CA GLN A 518 -3.57 2.35 -20.62
C GLN A 518 -4.20 1.00 -20.94
N GLN A 519 -5.03 0.48 -20.04
CA GLN A 519 -5.69 -0.81 -20.30
C GLN A 519 -6.73 -0.70 -21.42
N HIS A 520 -7.37 0.46 -21.60
CA HIS A 520 -8.26 0.71 -22.73
C HIS A 520 -7.49 0.62 -24.05
N ALA A 521 -6.41 1.40 -24.19
CA ALA A 521 -5.54 1.39 -25.38
C ALA A 521 -5.01 -0.03 -25.71
N LEU A 522 -4.56 -0.78 -24.69
CA LEU A 522 -4.11 -2.16 -24.85
C LEU A 522 -5.20 -3.14 -25.33
N ASN A 523 -6.47 -2.86 -25.02
CA ASN A 523 -7.58 -3.67 -25.52
C ASN A 523 -7.92 -3.29 -26.97
N GLN A 524 -7.81 -2.01 -27.33
CA GLN A 524 -8.05 -1.54 -28.70
C GLN A 524 -6.95 -1.99 -29.64
N SER A 525 -5.70 -1.99 -29.19
CA SER A 525 -4.54 -2.38 -30.00
C SER A 525 -4.67 -3.79 -30.60
N LEU A 526 -5.31 -4.73 -29.89
CA LEU A 526 -5.59 -6.08 -30.39
C LEU A 526 -6.46 -6.12 -31.65
N LYS A 527 -7.19 -5.04 -31.95
CA LYS A 527 -8.04 -4.93 -33.15
C LYS A 527 -7.30 -4.31 -34.34
N GLU A 528 -6.18 -3.65 -34.10
CA GLU A 528 -5.41 -2.95 -35.13
C GLU A 528 -4.69 -3.93 -36.08
N PRO A 529 -4.70 -3.67 -37.40
CA PRO A 529 -3.96 -4.49 -38.36
C PRO A 529 -2.47 -4.63 -38.02
N VAL A 530 -1.84 -3.57 -37.50
CA VAL A 530 -0.42 -3.57 -37.13
C VAL A 530 -0.08 -4.61 -36.04
N ILE A 531 -1.03 -4.90 -35.14
CA ILE A 531 -0.84 -5.91 -34.08
C ILE A 531 -1.28 -7.28 -34.54
N LYS A 532 -2.38 -7.38 -35.31
CA LYS A 532 -2.83 -8.66 -35.87
C LYS A 532 -1.78 -9.32 -36.75
N ASN A 533 -1.00 -8.50 -37.46
CA ASN A 533 0.03 -8.94 -38.41
C ASN A 533 1.46 -8.96 -37.83
N ALA A 534 1.61 -8.67 -36.53
CA ALA A 534 2.90 -8.65 -35.86
C ALA A 534 3.45 -10.07 -35.70
N ASP A 535 4.76 -10.25 -35.84
CA ASP A 535 5.48 -11.48 -35.47
C ASP A 535 5.68 -11.54 -33.95
N TRP A 536 6.10 -10.42 -33.36
CA TRP A 536 6.30 -10.23 -31.93
C TRP A 536 5.63 -8.94 -31.46
N ILE A 537 5.00 -9.00 -30.30
CA ILE A 537 4.32 -7.87 -29.66
C ILE A 537 5.04 -7.54 -28.35
N ILE A 538 5.33 -6.26 -28.16
CA ILE A 538 6.09 -5.74 -27.03
C ILE A 538 5.30 -4.59 -26.43
N HIS A 539 4.96 -4.65 -25.14
CA HIS A 539 4.38 -3.49 -24.45
C HIS A 539 5.37 -2.98 -23.41
N ILE A 540 5.92 -1.79 -23.68
CA ILE A 540 6.87 -1.08 -22.83
C ILE A 540 6.53 0.41 -22.81
N ASP A 541 6.92 1.09 -21.74
CA ASP A 541 6.71 2.53 -21.54
C ASP A 541 7.88 3.33 -22.17
N VAL A 542 7.70 4.63 -22.43
CA VAL A 542 8.73 5.49 -23.10
C VAL A 542 9.96 5.76 -22.22
N ASP A 543 9.91 5.39 -20.95
CA ASP A 543 11.04 5.39 -20.02
C ASP A 543 11.67 3.99 -19.88
N GLU A 544 11.37 3.06 -20.79
CA GLU A 544 11.90 1.70 -20.80
C GLU A 544 12.64 1.38 -22.11
N PHE A 545 13.86 0.83 -21.99
CA PHE A 545 14.75 0.53 -23.11
C PHE A 545 15.23 -0.92 -23.06
N MET A 546 15.05 -1.66 -24.16
CA MET A 546 15.48 -3.06 -24.27
C MET A 546 16.98 -3.18 -24.52
N ASN A 547 17.76 -3.40 -23.47
CA ASN A 547 19.20 -3.59 -23.57
C ASN A 547 19.52 -5.05 -23.95
N VAL A 548 19.60 -5.33 -25.25
CA VAL A 548 20.04 -6.63 -25.77
C VAL A 548 21.56 -6.74 -25.67
N ARG A 549 22.03 -7.81 -25.03
CA ARG A 549 23.45 -8.00 -24.66
C ARG A 549 24.13 -9.16 -25.37
N THR A 550 23.41 -9.83 -26.28
CA THR A 550 23.94 -10.94 -27.10
C THR A 550 24.15 -10.50 -28.54
N GLY A 551 25.06 -11.18 -29.26
CA GLY A 551 25.38 -10.91 -30.67
C GLY A 551 25.76 -9.45 -30.92
N ASN A 552 25.14 -8.84 -31.93
CA ASN A 552 25.26 -7.42 -32.26
C ASN A 552 24.23 -6.54 -31.50
N GLY A 553 23.68 -7.03 -30.39
CA GLY A 553 22.71 -6.30 -29.57
C GLY A 553 21.37 -6.10 -30.27
N THR A 554 20.95 -7.01 -31.15
CA THR A 554 19.71 -6.88 -31.92
C THR A 554 18.64 -7.86 -31.46
N LEU A 555 17.35 -7.54 -31.69
CA LEU A 555 16.26 -8.49 -31.43
C LEU A 555 16.43 -9.79 -32.22
N GLN A 556 17.01 -9.74 -33.42
CA GLN A 556 17.26 -10.92 -34.25
C GLN A 556 18.31 -11.84 -33.60
N ASP A 557 19.40 -11.28 -33.06
CA ASP A 557 20.40 -12.05 -32.32
C ASP A 557 19.82 -12.63 -31.03
N LEU A 558 18.94 -11.88 -30.36
CA LEU A 558 18.22 -12.38 -29.19
C LEU A 558 17.32 -13.59 -29.57
N PHE A 559 16.52 -13.47 -30.63
CA PHE A 559 15.65 -14.56 -31.08
C PHE A 559 16.45 -15.78 -31.54
N ALA A 560 17.61 -15.58 -32.17
CA ALA A 560 18.51 -16.67 -32.52
C ALA A 560 19.10 -17.36 -31.28
N ALA A 561 19.34 -16.62 -30.19
CA ALA A 561 19.83 -17.18 -28.93
C ALA A 561 18.74 -17.95 -28.14
N VAL A 562 17.46 -17.68 -28.39
CA VAL A 562 16.31 -18.36 -27.74
C VAL A 562 15.24 -18.80 -28.76
N PRO A 563 15.57 -19.70 -29.70
CA PRO A 563 14.72 -19.98 -30.86
C PRO A 563 13.35 -20.58 -30.52
N ASP A 564 13.25 -21.29 -29.38
CA ASP A 564 12.02 -21.93 -28.92
C ASP A 564 11.15 -21.02 -28.04
N ALA A 565 11.63 -19.82 -27.68
CA ALA A 565 10.87 -18.92 -26.83
C ALA A 565 9.65 -18.37 -27.57
N THR A 566 8.50 -18.40 -26.90
CA THR A 566 7.31 -17.64 -27.35
C THR A 566 7.14 -16.38 -26.51
N ASN A 567 7.73 -16.33 -25.32
CA ASN A 567 7.60 -15.23 -24.38
C ASN A 567 8.96 -14.99 -23.71
N ILE A 568 9.40 -13.74 -23.68
CA ILE A 568 10.64 -13.31 -23.04
C ILE A 568 10.26 -12.34 -21.93
N ALA A 569 10.48 -12.75 -20.67
CA ALA A 569 10.29 -11.88 -19.51
C ALA A 569 11.50 -10.94 -19.40
N MET A 570 11.28 -9.68 -19.72
CA MET A 570 12.30 -8.63 -19.73
C MET A 570 12.34 -8.00 -18.33
N THR A 571 13.12 -8.60 -17.43
CA THR A 571 13.22 -8.11 -16.05
C THR A 571 13.80 -6.70 -16.03
N TRP A 572 13.15 -5.84 -15.25
CA TRP A 572 13.60 -4.48 -15.06
C TRP A 572 14.95 -4.41 -14.38
N ARG A 573 15.75 -3.45 -14.83
CA ARG A 573 16.81 -2.84 -14.05
C ARG A 573 16.45 -1.38 -13.86
N LEU A 574 16.18 -0.98 -12.62
CA LEU A 574 15.76 0.39 -12.33
C LEU A 574 16.99 1.30 -12.33
N PHE A 575 16.95 2.39 -13.09
CA PHE A 575 17.98 3.42 -13.15
C PHE A 575 17.53 4.65 -12.37
N GLY A 576 18.44 5.20 -11.58
CA GLY A 576 18.21 6.40 -10.78
C GLY A 576 18.45 7.68 -11.57
N HIS A 577 18.32 8.81 -10.88
CA HIS A 577 18.46 10.12 -11.51
C HIS A 577 19.92 10.54 -11.75
N ASN A 578 20.91 9.77 -11.31
CA ASN A 578 22.34 10.02 -11.57
C ASN A 578 22.88 11.38 -11.07
N ASP A 579 22.28 11.96 -10.02
CA ASP A 579 22.56 13.35 -9.62
C ASP A 579 22.27 14.39 -10.74
N VAL A 580 21.54 14.00 -11.79
CA VAL A 580 21.12 14.88 -12.88
C VAL A 580 19.89 15.66 -12.40
N ILE A 581 20.13 16.93 -12.10
CA ILE A 581 19.10 17.82 -11.57
C ILE A 581 18.23 18.37 -12.70
N ARG A 582 18.89 18.99 -13.69
CA ARG A 582 18.23 19.73 -14.76
C ARG A 582 17.79 18.83 -15.91
N LEU A 583 16.65 19.14 -16.50
CA LEU A 583 16.22 18.55 -17.75
C LEU A 583 17.09 19.08 -18.91
N SER A 584 17.76 18.17 -19.60
CA SER A 584 18.53 18.44 -20.82
C SER A 584 18.00 17.63 -22.01
N ASP A 585 18.50 17.95 -23.20
CA ASP A 585 18.18 17.26 -24.46
C ASP A 585 19.19 16.15 -24.80
N ASP A 586 20.02 15.75 -23.83
CA ASP A 586 20.98 14.67 -24.04
C ASP A 586 20.26 13.32 -24.02
N PHE A 587 20.85 12.29 -24.63
CA PHE A 587 20.24 10.96 -24.65
C PHE A 587 20.12 10.36 -23.24
N VAL A 588 18.93 9.88 -22.89
CA VAL A 588 18.62 9.18 -21.64
C VAL A 588 19.61 8.03 -21.43
N ILE A 589 19.86 7.22 -22.46
CA ILE A 589 20.76 6.05 -22.31
C ILE A 589 22.24 6.45 -22.10
N ASP A 590 22.61 7.70 -22.37
CA ASP A 590 23.96 8.23 -22.11
C ASP A 590 24.03 8.93 -20.75
N GLN A 591 23.00 9.68 -20.37
CA GLN A 591 22.95 10.42 -19.11
C GLN A 591 22.89 9.51 -17.87
N PHE A 592 22.08 8.43 -17.94
CA PHE A 592 21.72 7.63 -16.78
C PHE A 592 22.40 6.25 -16.83
N ASP A 593 23.53 6.12 -16.16
CA ASP A 593 24.34 4.90 -16.07
C ASP A 593 24.39 4.25 -14.67
N ARG A 594 23.75 4.84 -13.64
CA ARG A 594 23.65 4.21 -12.31
C ARG A 594 22.27 3.60 -12.09
N CYS A 595 22.27 2.42 -11.47
CA CYS A 595 21.11 1.56 -11.38
C CYS A 595 21.06 0.74 -10.08
N ALA A 596 19.96 0.01 -9.93
CA ALA A 596 19.72 -0.94 -8.86
C ALA A 596 20.75 -2.09 -8.89
N PRO A 597 20.91 -2.88 -7.83
CA PRO A 597 21.66 -4.13 -7.89
C PRO A 597 20.96 -5.17 -8.79
N LYS A 598 21.72 -6.03 -9.48
CA LYS A 598 21.16 -7.21 -10.17
C LYS A 598 20.34 -8.08 -9.22
N TYR A 599 20.91 -8.42 -8.07
CA TYR A 599 20.22 -9.20 -7.06
C TYR A 599 19.55 -8.26 -6.05
N CYS A 600 18.24 -8.06 -6.18
CA CYS A 600 17.44 -7.19 -5.31
C CYS A 600 16.02 -7.78 -5.12
N PRO A 601 15.87 -8.85 -4.30
CA PRO A 601 14.60 -9.58 -4.16
C PRO A 601 13.49 -8.77 -3.48
N LYS A 602 13.84 -7.64 -2.86
CA LYS A 602 12.99 -6.76 -2.07
C LYS A 602 13.40 -5.30 -2.34
N PRO A 603 12.45 -4.35 -2.43
CA PRO A 603 11.01 -4.57 -2.57
C PRO A 603 10.72 -5.35 -3.87
N HIS A 604 9.60 -6.06 -3.92
CA HIS A 604 9.30 -6.95 -5.07
C HIS A 604 9.17 -6.22 -6.42
N THR A 605 8.99 -4.91 -6.40
CA THR A 605 8.89 -4.05 -7.58
C THR A 605 10.19 -4.02 -8.39
N VAL A 606 11.36 -4.16 -7.76
CA VAL A 606 12.66 -4.11 -8.46
C VAL A 606 12.82 -5.25 -9.48
N TRP A 607 12.17 -6.38 -9.23
CA TRP A 607 12.16 -7.54 -10.13
C TRP A 607 10.87 -7.68 -10.94
N GLY A 608 10.07 -6.62 -11.06
CA GLY A 608 9.01 -6.60 -12.06
C GLY A 608 9.58 -6.78 -13.47
N PHE A 609 8.76 -7.29 -14.38
CA PHE A 609 9.14 -7.40 -15.79
C PHE A 609 8.02 -6.90 -16.70
N LYS A 610 8.40 -6.50 -17.91
CA LYS A 610 7.51 -6.49 -19.08
C LYS A 610 7.76 -7.74 -19.91
N THR A 611 6.84 -8.05 -20.81
CA THR A 611 6.95 -9.26 -21.64
C THR A 611 6.93 -8.89 -23.11
N MET A 612 7.92 -9.39 -23.84
CA MET A 612 7.87 -9.52 -25.30
C MET A 612 7.34 -10.90 -25.64
N PHE A 613 6.33 -11.00 -26.51
CA PHE A 613 5.71 -12.29 -26.83
C PHE A 613 5.38 -12.45 -28.32
N LYS A 614 5.55 -13.67 -28.81
CA LYS A 614 5.29 -14.06 -30.19
C LYS A 614 3.80 -14.14 -30.42
N ASN A 615 3.33 -13.61 -31.55
CA ASN A 615 1.91 -13.53 -31.87
C ASN A 615 1.35 -14.84 -32.43
N ILE A 616 1.39 -15.90 -31.64
CA ILE A 616 0.89 -17.24 -32.02
C ILE A 616 -0.60 -17.44 -31.69
N GLY A 617 -1.33 -16.35 -31.42
CA GLY A 617 -2.75 -16.36 -31.07
C GLY A 617 -3.07 -17.03 -29.72
N ALA A 618 -2.08 -17.19 -28.83
CA ALA A 618 -2.24 -17.89 -27.55
C ALA A 618 -2.98 -17.09 -26.47
N TYR A 619 -2.99 -15.77 -26.56
CA TYR A 619 -3.51 -14.88 -25.52
C TYR A 619 -4.69 -14.05 -26.03
N GLU A 620 -5.66 -13.77 -25.17
CA GLU A 620 -6.84 -12.96 -25.50
C GLU A 620 -6.70 -11.50 -25.06
N LYS A 621 -5.69 -11.18 -24.25
CA LYS A 621 -5.53 -9.85 -23.66
C LYS A 621 -4.06 -9.44 -23.56
N ILE A 622 -3.77 -8.17 -23.82
CA ILE A 622 -2.51 -7.51 -23.46
C ILE A 622 -2.74 -6.72 -22.16
N SER A 623 -1.82 -6.86 -21.21
CA SER A 623 -1.84 -6.14 -19.92
C SER A 623 -0.51 -5.43 -19.73
N CYS A 624 -0.47 -4.48 -18.79
CA CYS A 624 0.69 -3.62 -18.53
C CYS A 624 2.04 -4.34 -18.35
N HIS A 625 2.08 -5.60 -17.88
CA HIS A 625 3.30 -6.38 -17.67
C HIS A 625 3.47 -7.58 -18.59
N ARG A 626 2.37 -8.14 -19.10
CA ARG A 626 2.37 -9.43 -19.80
C ARG A 626 1.10 -9.64 -20.61
N PRO A 627 1.13 -10.56 -21.59
CA PRO A 627 -0.10 -11.10 -22.14
C PRO A 627 -0.83 -11.94 -21.07
N ASN A 628 -2.17 -11.85 -21.07
CA ASN A 628 -3.07 -12.46 -20.12
C ASN A 628 -4.16 -13.25 -20.84
N LYS A 629 -4.97 -14.00 -20.08
CA LYS A 629 -6.04 -14.88 -20.60
C LYS A 629 -5.50 -15.84 -21.66
N LEU A 630 -4.66 -16.77 -21.21
CA LEU A 630 -4.14 -17.85 -22.05
C LEU A 630 -5.32 -18.72 -22.52
N LYS A 631 -5.47 -18.91 -23.82
CA LYS A 631 -6.57 -19.70 -24.40
C LYS A 631 -6.48 -21.18 -23.96
N PRO A 632 -7.60 -21.84 -23.66
CA PRO A 632 -7.63 -23.28 -23.42
C PRO A 632 -6.92 -24.06 -24.54
N GLY A 633 -6.13 -25.06 -24.18
CA GLY A 633 -5.37 -25.89 -25.13
C GLY A 633 -4.07 -25.28 -25.69
N LYS A 634 -3.77 -23.99 -25.44
CA LYS A 634 -2.52 -23.34 -25.93
C LYS A 634 -1.35 -23.42 -24.94
N LYS A 635 -1.54 -24.01 -23.75
CA LYS A 635 -0.52 -24.09 -22.70
C LYS A 635 0.74 -24.84 -23.11
N SER A 636 0.62 -25.93 -23.87
CA SER A 636 1.77 -26.69 -24.37
C SER A 636 2.55 -25.95 -25.46
N ALA A 637 1.93 -24.96 -26.12
CA ALA A 637 2.52 -24.18 -27.19
C ALA A 637 3.27 -22.93 -26.72
N VAL A 638 3.17 -22.57 -25.43
CA VAL A 638 3.92 -21.42 -24.88
C VAL A 638 5.21 -21.88 -24.20
N ARG A 639 6.27 -21.09 -24.39
CA ARG A 639 7.59 -21.26 -23.78
C ARG A 639 8.06 -19.90 -23.29
N TRP A 640 8.27 -19.80 -21.98
CA TRP A 640 8.77 -18.57 -21.36
C TRP A 640 10.24 -18.73 -21.01
N VAL A 641 11.03 -17.71 -21.35
CA VAL A 641 12.41 -17.56 -20.89
C VAL A 641 12.60 -16.25 -20.15
N ASN A 642 13.53 -16.22 -19.20
CA ASN A 642 13.96 -14.98 -18.55
C ASN A 642 14.98 -14.21 -19.39
N GLY A 643 15.45 -13.06 -18.89
CA GLY A 643 16.48 -12.26 -19.55
C GLY A 643 17.83 -12.96 -19.75
N SER A 644 18.08 -14.12 -19.12
CA SER A 644 19.24 -14.99 -19.38
C SER A 644 18.96 -16.13 -20.37
N GLY A 645 17.77 -16.18 -20.98
CA GLY A 645 17.36 -17.27 -21.86
C GLY A 645 17.02 -18.59 -21.15
N LYS A 646 16.92 -18.60 -19.82
CA LYS A 646 16.57 -19.80 -19.04
C LYS A 646 15.06 -19.98 -18.95
N ASP A 647 14.60 -21.22 -19.06
CA ASP A 647 13.17 -21.57 -18.97
C ASP A 647 12.56 -21.13 -17.64
N MET A 648 11.45 -20.39 -17.72
CA MET A 648 10.61 -20.01 -16.59
C MET A 648 9.11 -20.29 -16.84
N THR A 649 8.79 -21.13 -17.82
CA THR A 649 7.43 -21.48 -18.28
C THR A 649 6.55 -21.93 -17.12
N LYS A 650 7.06 -22.78 -16.24
CA LYS A 650 6.29 -23.28 -15.08
C LYS A 650 5.89 -22.16 -14.12
N GLU A 651 6.70 -21.12 -13.97
CA GLU A 651 6.44 -20.00 -13.07
C GLU A 651 5.54 -18.94 -13.73
N ALA A 652 5.71 -18.70 -15.04
CA ALA A 652 5.14 -17.53 -15.70
C ALA A 652 3.99 -17.83 -16.67
N ALA A 653 3.75 -19.08 -17.11
CA ALA A 653 2.76 -19.33 -18.17
C ALA A 653 1.33 -18.86 -17.82
N GLU A 654 0.93 -18.95 -16.54
CA GLU A 654 -0.44 -18.67 -16.10
C GLU A 654 -0.58 -17.35 -15.33
N ASN A 655 0.37 -17.01 -14.46
CA ASN A 655 0.31 -15.81 -13.62
C ASN A 655 1.71 -15.28 -13.25
N GLY A 656 1.75 -14.16 -12.53
CA GLY A 656 2.98 -13.50 -12.10
C GLY A 656 3.44 -12.40 -13.08
N TRP A 657 4.04 -11.35 -12.52
CA TRP A 657 4.59 -10.18 -13.24
C TRP A 657 6.01 -9.84 -12.78
N ARG A 658 6.62 -10.70 -11.95
CA ARG A 658 7.92 -10.47 -11.33
C ARG A 658 8.75 -11.74 -11.36
N SER A 659 10.06 -11.58 -11.48
CA SER A 659 11.01 -12.68 -11.32
C SER A 659 11.12 -13.09 -9.85
N SER A 660 11.52 -14.33 -9.62
CA SER A 660 11.90 -14.84 -8.30
C SER A 660 13.40 -15.13 -8.25
N LYS A 661 13.89 -15.58 -7.08
CA LYS A 661 15.29 -16.03 -6.95
C LYS A 661 15.65 -17.18 -7.91
N LYS A 662 14.65 -17.91 -8.43
CA LYS A 662 14.87 -19.02 -9.38
C LYS A 662 14.87 -18.56 -10.84
N SER A 663 14.16 -17.47 -11.15
CA SER A 663 13.92 -17.01 -12.52
C SER A 663 14.53 -15.65 -12.85
N ILE A 664 15.19 -14.98 -11.90
CA ILE A 664 15.95 -13.75 -12.17
C ILE A 664 17.09 -14.02 -13.16
N GLY A 665 17.26 -13.16 -14.17
CA GLY A 665 18.27 -13.32 -15.21
C GLY A 665 18.40 -12.11 -16.13
N TYR A 666 19.64 -11.83 -16.53
CA TYR A 666 20.08 -10.66 -17.28
C TYR A 666 21.12 -11.03 -18.39
N ASP A 667 21.33 -12.31 -18.68
CA ASP A 667 22.28 -12.82 -19.70
C ASP A 667 22.27 -12.07 -21.03
N LEU A 668 21.12 -12.18 -21.68
CA LEU A 668 20.88 -11.86 -23.07
C LEU A 668 20.11 -10.54 -23.23
N LEU A 669 19.29 -10.19 -22.24
CA LEU A 669 18.40 -9.03 -22.28
C LEU A 669 18.17 -8.44 -20.88
N GLN A 670 18.15 -7.10 -20.80
CA GLN A 670 17.60 -6.31 -19.69
C GLN A 670 16.49 -5.42 -20.21
N LEU A 671 15.53 -5.07 -19.35
CA LEU A 671 14.75 -3.87 -19.58
C LEU A 671 15.27 -2.75 -18.66
N ASN A 672 16.02 -1.80 -19.21
CA ASN A 672 16.46 -0.63 -18.46
C ASN A 672 15.25 0.28 -18.25
N HIS A 673 14.96 0.65 -17.00
CA HIS A 673 13.81 1.49 -16.67
C HIS A 673 14.27 2.79 -16.00
N TYR A 674 14.17 3.89 -16.75
CA TYR A 674 14.56 5.25 -16.38
C TYR A 674 13.38 6.03 -15.79
N ALA A 675 12.79 5.46 -14.74
CA ALA A 675 11.49 5.91 -14.23
C ALA A 675 11.44 7.38 -13.77
N LEU A 676 12.58 7.95 -13.36
CA LEU A 676 12.69 9.33 -12.89
C LEU A 676 13.30 10.25 -13.94
N ARG A 677 14.34 9.78 -14.65
CA ARG A 677 15.26 10.61 -15.43
C ARG A 677 15.84 11.70 -14.52
N SER A 678 15.85 12.97 -14.92
CA SER A 678 16.32 14.06 -14.06
C SER A 678 15.36 14.39 -12.91
N ALA A 679 15.84 15.10 -11.89
CA ALA A 679 15.00 15.57 -10.78
C ALA A 679 13.86 16.51 -11.26
N GLU A 680 14.11 17.38 -12.23
CA GLU A 680 13.07 18.21 -12.86
C GLU A 680 12.03 17.38 -13.63
N SER A 681 12.46 16.35 -14.37
CA SER A 681 11.56 15.41 -15.06
C SER A 681 10.64 14.67 -14.08
N PHE A 682 11.15 14.32 -12.88
CA PHE A 682 10.33 13.74 -11.83
C PHE A 682 9.17 14.65 -11.38
N LEU A 683 9.38 15.96 -11.29
CA LEU A 683 8.30 16.90 -10.93
C LEU A 683 7.19 16.91 -11.99
N ILE A 684 7.56 16.94 -13.27
CA ILE A 684 6.62 16.87 -14.39
C ILE A 684 5.87 15.53 -14.36
N LYS A 685 6.57 14.43 -14.05
CA LYS A 685 5.95 13.11 -13.84
C LYS A 685 4.93 13.10 -12.70
N ARG A 686 5.25 13.74 -11.57
CA ARG A 686 4.31 13.90 -10.45
C ARG A 686 3.08 14.69 -10.89
N GLN A 687 3.24 15.81 -11.58
CA GLN A 687 2.12 16.65 -12.03
C GLN A 687 1.15 15.90 -12.95
N ARG A 688 1.64 15.13 -13.93
CA ARG A 688 0.76 14.43 -14.89
C ARG A 688 0.12 13.13 -14.36
N GLY A 689 0.67 12.52 -13.30
CA GLY A 689 0.19 11.25 -12.73
C GLY A 689 0.58 9.98 -13.51
N ARG A 690 -0.02 8.82 -13.15
CA ARG A 690 0.24 7.51 -13.81
C ARG A 690 -0.93 7.09 -14.70
N ALA A 691 -0.62 6.52 -15.89
CA ALA A 691 -1.64 5.99 -16.81
C ALA A 691 -2.40 4.73 -16.31
N LEU A 692 -1.85 4.00 -15.33
CA LEU A 692 -2.49 2.80 -14.76
C LEU A 692 -3.30 3.08 -13.47
N HIS A 693 -2.93 4.12 -12.71
CA HIS A 693 -3.54 4.47 -11.42
C HIS A 693 -3.69 5.99 -11.33
N VAL A 694 -4.81 6.51 -11.82
CA VAL A 694 -5.09 7.96 -11.86
C VAL A 694 -5.34 8.55 -10.46
N ASP A 695 -5.75 7.74 -9.49
CA ASP A 695 -6.09 8.20 -8.12
C ASP A 695 -4.94 8.13 -7.11
N ARG A 696 -3.71 7.79 -7.53
CA ARG A 696 -2.54 7.69 -6.63
C ARG A 696 -1.54 8.80 -6.90
N SER A 697 -1.40 9.70 -5.93
CA SER A 697 -0.40 10.76 -5.98
C SER A 697 1.05 10.17 -5.90
N ILE A 698 1.93 10.54 -6.84
CA ILE A 698 3.35 10.15 -6.87
C ILE A 698 4.15 10.99 -5.85
N GLY A 699 4.41 10.50 -4.64
CA GLY A 699 5.15 11.27 -3.61
C GLY A 699 6.61 10.83 -3.43
N ILE A 700 7.25 11.27 -2.34
CA ILE A 700 8.61 10.88 -1.95
C ILE A 700 8.79 9.35 -1.85
N ASN A 701 7.74 8.61 -1.48
CA ASN A 701 7.74 7.14 -1.44
C ASN A 701 7.91 6.50 -2.83
N TYR A 702 7.55 7.21 -3.90
CA TYR A 702 7.84 6.76 -5.26
C TYR A 702 9.31 7.00 -5.60
N TRP A 703 9.84 8.19 -5.29
CA TRP A 703 11.26 8.50 -5.44
C TRP A 703 12.16 7.47 -4.75
N ILE A 704 11.91 7.18 -3.46
CA ILE A 704 12.67 6.20 -2.69
C ILE A 704 12.69 4.82 -3.37
N ARG A 705 11.58 4.40 -3.98
CA ARG A 705 11.45 3.09 -4.65
C ARG A 705 12.06 3.02 -6.04
N MET A 706 12.17 4.16 -6.73
CA MET A 706 12.56 4.21 -8.15
C MET A 706 13.94 4.80 -8.40
N ASP A 707 14.43 5.65 -7.51
CA ASP A 707 15.76 6.24 -7.62
C ASP A 707 16.82 5.21 -7.20
N TRP A 708 17.55 4.61 -8.14
CA TRP A 708 18.62 3.67 -7.80
C TRP A 708 19.93 4.09 -8.44
N SER A 709 20.89 4.52 -7.64
CA SER A 709 22.17 5.07 -8.12
C SER A 709 23.40 4.40 -7.50
N ASP A 710 23.24 3.15 -7.06
CA ASP A 710 24.24 2.42 -6.26
C ASP A 710 25.27 1.65 -7.09
N PHE A 711 24.83 1.06 -8.21
CA PHE A 711 25.69 0.31 -9.14
C PHE A 711 25.74 1.00 -10.49
N ARG A 712 26.73 0.66 -11.32
CA ARG A 712 26.88 1.21 -12.66
C ARG A 712 26.61 0.16 -13.74
N ASP A 713 25.89 0.54 -14.79
CA ASP A 713 25.68 -0.27 -16.00
C ASP A 713 25.78 0.62 -17.25
N ILE A 714 26.90 0.53 -17.96
CA ILE A 714 27.16 1.25 -19.21
C ILE A 714 26.97 0.37 -20.46
N THR A 715 26.46 -0.85 -20.32
CA THR A 715 26.41 -1.81 -21.44
C THR A 715 25.50 -1.35 -22.57
N ILE A 716 24.43 -0.60 -22.25
CA ILE A 716 23.52 -0.03 -23.26
C ILE A 716 24.24 0.99 -24.15
N LYS A 717 25.30 1.65 -23.67
CA LYS A 717 26.02 2.71 -24.39
C LYS A 717 26.75 2.23 -25.64
N ARG A 718 26.93 0.91 -25.80
CA ARG A 718 27.41 0.31 -27.05
C ARG A 718 26.51 0.64 -28.25
N ASN A 719 25.26 1.04 -27.99
CA ASN A 719 24.30 1.49 -28.98
C ASN A 719 24.45 2.96 -29.41
N LEU A 720 25.20 3.79 -28.68
CA LEU A 720 25.21 5.24 -28.90
C LEU A 720 25.53 5.64 -30.35
N PRO A 721 26.51 5.02 -31.04
CA PRO A 721 26.78 5.38 -32.43
C PRO A 721 25.60 5.08 -33.38
N ARG A 722 24.96 3.91 -33.26
CA ARG A 722 23.81 3.56 -34.12
C ARG A 722 22.53 4.30 -33.74
N LEU A 723 22.33 4.59 -32.45
CA LEU A 723 21.27 5.47 -31.99
C LEU A 723 21.43 6.86 -32.59
N ARG A 724 22.64 7.45 -32.51
CA ARG A 724 22.92 8.77 -33.06
C ARG A 724 22.61 8.83 -34.55
N ALA A 725 23.04 7.82 -35.33
CA ALA A 725 22.77 7.76 -36.76
C ALA A 725 21.26 7.74 -37.09
N GLU A 726 20.47 6.91 -36.39
CA GLU A 726 19.01 6.87 -36.56
C GLU A 726 18.34 8.17 -36.10
N TYR A 727 18.77 8.72 -34.96
CA TYR A 727 18.25 9.97 -34.41
C TYR A 727 18.49 11.15 -35.36
N ASP A 728 19.71 11.30 -35.86
CA ASP A 728 20.08 12.38 -36.78
C ASP A 728 19.31 12.25 -38.11
N THR A 729 19.04 11.02 -38.56
CA THR A 729 18.19 10.76 -39.74
C THR A 729 16.75 11.22 -39.51
N LEU A 730 16.15 10.93 -38.36
CA LEU A 730 14.80 11.40 -38.04
C LEU A 730 14.76 12.93 -37.89
N MET A 731 15.73 13.50 -37.18
CA MET A 731 15.79 14.94 -36.90
C MET A 731 16.15 15.80 -38.12
N ALA A 732 16.57 15.19 -39.23
CA ALA A 732 16.69 15.89 -40.51
C ALA A 732 15.33 16.41 -41.03
N ASP A 733 14.20 15.85 -40.57
CA ASP A 733 12.89 16.42 -40.83
C ASP A 733 12.65 17.68 -39.99
N ALA A 734 12.63 18.84 -40.64
CA ALA A 734 12.50 20.14 -39.98
C ALA A 734 11.20 20.29 -39.18
N THR A 735 10.10 19.62 -39.58
CA THR A 735 8.83 19.70 -38.87
C THR A 735 8.89 18.91 -37.57
N LEU A 736 9.46 17.70 -37.60
CA LEU A 736 9.73 16.89 -36.42
C LEU A 736 10.68 17.63 -35.46
N GLY A 737 11.78 18.17 -35.98
CA GLY A 737 12.77 18.92 -35.19
C GLY A 737 12.15 20.12 -34.46
N ASN A 738 11.33 20.92 -35.15
CA ASN A 738 10.63 22.06 -34.54
C ASN A 738 9.64 21.63 -33.45
N TRP A 739 8.92 20.52 -33.61
CA TRP A 739 8.03 20.02 -32.56
C TRP A 739 8.78 19.45 -31.36
N HIS A 740 9.90 18.77 -31.59
CA HIS A 740 10.81 18.33 -30.53
C HIS A 740 11.32 19.51 -29.70
N GLU A 741 11.82 20.57 -30.35
CA GLU A 741 12.29 21.78 -29.68
C GLU A 741 11.17 22.48 -28.88
N LYS A 742 9.96 22.58 -29.44
CA LYS A 742 8.80 23.14 -28.75
C LYS A 742 8.43 22.32 -27.51
N GLY A 743 8.43 21.00 -27.61
CA GLY A 743 8.14 20.13 -26.48
C GLY A 743 9.20 20.23 -25.39
N LEU A 744 10.48 20.27 -25.76
CA LEU A 744 11.56 20.53 -24.83
C LEU A 744 11.43 21.89 -24.13
N ALA A 745 11.10 22.95 -24.88
CA ALA A 745 10.86 24.28 -24.32
C ALA A 745 9.66 24.28 -23.36
N TRP A 746 8.58 23.58 -23.69
CA TRP A 746 7.43 23.38 -22.82
C TRP A 746 7.83 22.70 -21.50
N HIS A 747 8.61 21.62 -21.57
CA HIS A 747 9.06 20.90 -20.36
C HIS A 747 9.96 21.76 -19.48
N ARG A 748 10.87 22.55 -20.07
CA ARG A 748 11.69 23.52 -19.33
C ARG A 748 10.85 24.60 -18.66
N ALA A 749 9.85 25.13 -19.37
CA ALA A 749 8.93 26.12 -18.82
C ALA A 749 8.09 25.51 -17.68
N LYS A 750 7.62 24.27 -17.85
CA LYS A 750 6.85 23.55 -16.83
C LYS A 750 7.70 23.24 -15.60
N ALA A 751 8.96 22.83 -15.75
CA ALA A 751 9.87 22.66 -14.62
C ALA A 751 10.03 23.98 -13.83
N LYS A 752 10.23 25.11 -14.52
CA LYS A 752 10.28 26.44 -13.90
C LYS A 752 9.00 26.81 -13.15
N GLU A 753 7.84 26.53 -13.73
CA GLU A 753 6.52 26.72 -13.09
C GLU A 753 6.39 25.89 -11.82
N LEU A 754 6.77 24.61 -11.88
CA LEU A 754 6.69 23.69 -10.73
C LEU A 754 7.66 24.09 -9.61
N HIS A 755 8.85 24.62 -9.93
CA HIS A 755 9.75 25.20 -8.92
C HIS A 755 9.16 26.42 -8.20
N ALA A 756 8.28 27.19 -8.87
CA ALA A 756 7.61 28.32 -8.23
C ALA A 756 6.46 27.88 -7.30
N ASN A 757 6.04 26.61 -7.35
CA ASN A 757 5.04 26.04 -6.46
C ASN A 757 5.72 25.47 -5.19
N PRO A 758 5.36 25.95 -3.97
CA PRO A 758 5.98 25.49 -2.74
C PRO A 758 5.88 23.98 -2.45
N GLU A 759 4.78 23.31 -2.82
CA GLU A 759 4.62 21.86 -2.62
C GLU A 759 5.62 21.07 -3.48
N PHE A 760 5.77 21.48 -4.74
CA PHE A 760 6.69 20.83 -5.68
C PHE A 760 8.14 21.14 -5.35
N GLN A 761 8.43 22.36 -4.90
CA GLN A 761 9.76 22.74 -4.43
C GLN A 761 10.18 21.95 -3.18
N ASP A 762 9.28 21.79 -2.21
CA ASP A 762 9.55 20.97 -1.02
C ASP A 762 9.76 19.49 -1.39
N LEU A 763 8.92 18.94 -2.28
CA LEU A 763 9.12 17.57 -2.80
C LEU A 763 10.47 17.42 -3.51
N PHE A 764 10.88 18.40 -4.32
CA PHE A 764 12.16 18.42 -5.00
C PHE A 764 13.33 18.43 -4.00
N ASP A 765 13.29 19.31 -3.01
CA ASP A 765 14.32 19.44 -1.99
C ASP A 765 14.40 18.18 -1.11
N GLN A 766 13.26 17.56 -0.81
CA GLN A 766 13.22 16.27 -0.13
C GLN A 766 13.84 15.16 -0.98
N ALA A 767 13.48 15.08 -2.26
CA ALA A 767 14.00 14.08 -3.20
C ALA A 767 15.54 14.13 -3.30
N LEU A 768 16.11 15.32 -3.48
CA LEU A 768 17.56 15.50 -3.57
C LEU A 768 18.32 15.19 -2.27
N LYS A 769 17.64 15.26 -1.11
CA LYS A 769 18.21 14.86 0.18
C LYS A 769 18.26 13.34 0.37
N VAL A 770 17.48 12.56 -0.40
CA VAL A 770 17.47 11.09 -0.30
C VAL A 770 18.73 10.52 -0.97
N LYS A 771 19.79 10.38 -0.17
CA LYS A 771 21.03 9.69 -0.56
C LYS A 771 21.22 8.46 0.31
N LEU A 772 20.79 7.31 -0.19
CA LEU A 772 20.78 6.03 0.51
C LEU A 772 21.58 5.01 -0.29
N THR A 773 22.35 4.17 0.39
CA THR A 773 22.93 2.94 -0.18
C THR A 773 21.83 1.96 -0.58
N GLU A 774 22.20 0.93 -1.36
CA GLU A 774 21.25 -0.05 -1.87
C GLU A 774 20.55 -0.79 -0.71
N THR A 775 21.29 -1.16 0.35
CA THR A 775 20.74 -1.85 1.50
C THR A 775 19.83 -0.95 2.34
N GLU A 776 20.20 0.31 2.53
CA GLU A 776 19.36 1.31 3.24
C GLU A 776 18.07 1.60 2.49
N ARG A 777 18.16 1.72 1.16
CA ARG A 777 17.01 1.95 0.29
C ARG A 777 16.05 0.77 0.30
N VAL A 778 16.54 -0.47 0.23
CA VAL A 778 15.70 -1.67 0.41
C VAL A 778 15.01 -1.64 1.78
N ALA A 779 15.75 -1.31 2.83
CA ALA A 779 15.22 -1.28 4.19
C ALA A 779 14.10 -0.25 4.35
N TYR A 780 14.27 0.94 3.76
CA TYR A 780 13.27 1.99 3.77
C TYR A 780 12.06 1.63 2.93
N ALA A 781 12.26 1.14 1.70
CA ALA A 781 11.17 0.71 0.84
C ALA A 781 10.31 -0.39 1.49
N LEU A 782 10.92 -1.32 2.24
CA LEU A 782 10.19 -2.34 2.99
C LEU A 782 9.39 -1.79 4.17
N ALA A 783 9.88 -0.75 4.84
CA ALA A 783 9.12 -0.09 5.91
C ALA A 783 7.86 0.58 5.33
N LEU A 784 8.00 1.24 4.17
CA LEU A 784 6.89 1.91 3.48
C LEU A 784 5.81 0.93 3.00
N ASP A 785 6.19 -0.27 2.52
CA ASP A 785 5.24 -1.30 2.08
C ASP A 785 4.41 -1.91 3.25
N MET A 786 4.85 -1.74 4.50
CA MET A 786 4.11 -2.18 5.70
C MET A 786 3.18 -1.10 6.27
N GLU A 787 3.36 0.16 5.85
CA GLU A 787 2.55 1.31 6.28
C GLU A 787 1.34 1.57 5.36
N SER A 788 1.36 1.02 4.14
CA SER A 788 0.24 1.02 3.17
C SER A 788 -0.72 -0.14 3.39
#